data_AF-A0A1D2TY88-F1
#
_entry.id   AF-A0A1D2TY88-F1
#
_cell.length_a   1.000
_cell.length_b   1.000
_cell.length_c   1.000
_cell.angle_alpha   90.00
_cell.angle_beta   90.00
_cell.angle_gamma   90.00
#
_symmetry.space_group_name_H-M   'P 1'
#
loop_
_entity.id
_entity.type
_entity.pdbx_description
1 polymer ?
#
loop_
_entity_poly.entity_id
_entity_poly.type
_entity_poly.pdbx_seq_one_letter_code
_entity_poly.pdbx_strand_id
1 'polypeptide(L)'
;MKRHLELWGGPECTINRVRDTYQDQFERCGHYDRIDDLNLFADIGITTIRYPILWECIAPDRPGQHLWQGVDARIDRLRAHGIDVIAGLVHHGSGPSYTHLLDDDGFARGLADFAARVAERYSWINQWTPVNEPLTTARFSALYGHWYPHVRDEGAFWRALLNQIDGTRLAMQAIRRVNPAARLVQTEDLGRTFATAELREQAAFENIRRWATWDLLFGRVRRGHPLWRRMAAHGLEHRLEAIAADPCPPDIIGINHYLTSERFLDHRMQRYPAHAHGGNDGQRYADVEAIRVLEPPPPGLRGVIEEAWDRYATPIAVTEVHNGCTREEQLRWLAEAWDCAEDLRNEGVDVRAITLWSLLGSSGWNTLLTAPGIYEPGIFDVSSGTPRATALAALGTALATGAARHPLAAQPGWWRRPIRLEYPAVRRPAPAVQHRADSCRERAPMGRPLLIMGATGTLGQAFARACTLRNIPHVLTARHALDITSEASIGAALDRHDPWAVVNAAGWVRVDEAESHAARCFAANSDGPVRLARMAEERGLATLNVSSDLVFGGKAEGAYVETDAPDPRNVYGESKARMEEGLLALAGTHLIVRTAAFFSPHDEFNFAVAVARALTAGQPFEAAADQRITPTYVPHLVRVALDLLIDGEQGLWHLTNETELSWAEFAEAVADSLNLPRHLIRAVPGARLNQMAPRPSRVPLATGRGAHLPSLADALGEFARHEKRQQAVRELA
;
A
#
# COMPACT_ATOMS: atom_id res chain seq x y z
N MET A 1 -18.18 -24.75 -22.28
CA MET A 1 -16.88 -24.08 -22.02
C MET A 1 -16.89 -23.56 -20.59
N LYS A 2 -15.93 -23.93 -19.74
CA LYS A 2 -15.71 -23.20 -18.48
C LYS A 2 -15.29 -21.78 -18.87
N ARG A 3 -16.00 -20.74 -18.40
CA ARG A 3 -15.51 -19.34 -18.55
C ARG A 3 -14.16 -19.23 -17.85
N HIS A 4 -13.24 -18.37 -18.27
CA HIS A 4 -12.01 -18.10 -17.52
C HIS A 4 -12.30 -17.23 -16.29
N LEU A 5 -11.36 -17.14 -15.33
CA LEU A 5 -11.43 -16.12 -14.27
C LEU A 5 -11.11 -14.77 -14.89
N GLU A 6 -11.98 -13.79 -14.68
CA GLU A 6 -11.81 -12.45 -15.23
C GLU A 6 -10.94 -11.58 -14.32
N LEU A 7 -10.18 -10.69 -14.94
CA LEU A 7 -9.45 -9.62 -14.24
C LEU A 7 -10.20 -8.31 -14.43
N TRP A 8 -10.72 -7.77 -13.33
CA TRP A 8 -11.40 -6.48 -13.31
C TRP A 8 -10.46 -5.38 -12.80
N GLY A 9 -10.73 -4.13 -13.15
CA GLY A 9 -10.08 -2.97 -12.54
C GLY A 9 -11.03 -2.19 -11.63
N GLY A 10 -10.49 -1.47 -10.65
CA GLY A 10 -11.27 -0.48 -9.88
C GLY A 10 -10.37 0.61 -9.30
N PRO A 11 -10.62 1.89 -9.60
CA PRO A 11 -9.94 3.00 -8.94
C PRO A 11 -10.66 3.35 -7.62
N GLU A 12 -9.89 3.69 -6.58
CA GLU A 12 -10.43 4.19 -5.32
C GLU A 12 -11.10 5.55 -5.55
N CYS A 13 -12.40 5.61 -5.32
CA CYS A 13 -13.28 6.71 -5.71
C CYS A 13 -14.15 7.22 -4.56
N THR A 14 -13.83 6.86 -3.32
CA THR A 14 -14.61 7.26 -2.17
C THR A 14 -14.74 8.78 -2.06
N ILE A 15 -15.99 9.23 -1.90
CA ILE A 15 -16.32 10.59 -1.47
C ILE A 15 -16.94 10.50 -0.08
N ASN A 16 -16.13 10.81 0.92
CA ASN A 16 -16.56 10.73 2.32
C ASN A 16 -16.85 12.12 2.88
N ARG A 17 -18.05 12.31 3.44
CA ARG A 17 -18.42 13.53 4.16
C ARG A 17 -18.13 13.37 5.65
N VAL A 18 -17.26 14.23 6.17
CA VAL A 18 -16.96 14.36 7.61
C VAL A 18 -17.27 15.80 8.02
N ARG A 19 -18.31 15.97 8.83
CA ARG A 19 -18.94 17.27 9.11
C ARG A 19 -19.35 17.94 7.80
N ASP A 20 -18.76 19.09 7.48
CA ASP A 20 -19.02 19.85 6.26
C ASP A 20 -17.88 19.75 5.25
N THR A 21 -16.91 18.85 5.47
CA THR A 21 -15.78 18.62 4.57
C THR A 21 -15.96 17.30 3.83
N TYR A 22 -15.79 17.35 2.52
CA TYR A 22 -15.72 16.16 1.67
C TYR A 22 -14.26 15.77 1.45
N GLN A 23 -13.99 14.48 1.55
CA GLN A 23 -12.71 13.88 1.18
C GLN A 23 -12.93 13.11 -0.12
N ASP A 24 -12.32 13.60 -1.20
CA ASP A 24 -12.45 13.03 -2.54
C ASP A 24 -11.14 12.34 -2.95
N GLN A 25 -11.21 11.04 -3.20
CA GLN A 25 -10.03 10.24 -3.59
C GLN A 25 -9.55 10.54 -5.02
N PHE A 26 -10.45 10.90 -5.95
CA PHE A 26 -10.09 11.26 -7.32
C PHE A 26 -9.41 12.63 -7.39
N GLU A 27 -9.81 13.57 -6.54
CA GLU A 27 -9.11 14.85 -6.39
C GLU A 27 -7.69 14.60 -5.83
N ARG A 28 -7.59 13.82 -4.74
CA ARG A 28 -6.30 13.54 -4.08
C ARG A 28 -5.28 12.84 -4.97
N CYS A 29 -5.74 11.90 -5.80
CA CYS A 29 -4.84 11.20 -6.72
C CYS A 29 -4.65 11.97 -8.05
N GLY A 30 -5.37 13.09 -8.27
CA GLY A 30 -5.31 13.91 -9.48
C GLY A 30 -5.99 13.28 -10.70
N HIS A 31 -6.85 12.26 -10.51
CA HIS A 31 -7.47 11.53 -11.62
C HIS A 31 -8.40 12.42 -12.45
N TYR A 32 -9.07 13.41 -11.85
CA TYR A 32 -9.96 14.33 -12.56
C TYR A 32 -9.27 15.09 -13.70
N ASP A 33 -7.99 15.42 -13.52
CA ASP A 33 -7.20 16.19 -14.49
C ASP A 33 -6.47 15.30 -15.52
N ARG A 34 -6.45 13.99 -15.31
CA ARG A 34 -5.73 13.02 -16.15
C ARG A 34 -6.67 11.99 -16.77
N ILE A 35 -7.22 12.33 -17.93
CA ILE A 35 -8.08 11.39 -18.68
C ILE A 35 -7.28 10.21 -19.26
N ASP A 36 -5.99 10.40 -19.53
CA ASP A 36 -5.12 9.37 -20.10
C ASP A 36 -4.79 8.23 -19.13
N ASP A 37 -5.10 8.38 -17.83
CA ASP A 37 -5.12 7.28 -16.86
C ASP A 37 -5.96 6.09 -17.38
N LEU A 38 -7.02 6.36 -18.16
CA LEU A 38 -7.88 5.31 -18.73
C LEU A 38 -7.18 4.49 -19.82
N ASN A 39 -6.19 5.05 -20.52
CA ASN A 39 -5.37 4.29 -21.47
C ASN A 39 -4.47 3.32 -20.69
N LEU A 40 -3.87 3.79 -19.60
CA LEU A 40 -3.05 2.95 -18.71
C LEU A 40 -3.86 1.77 -18.14
N PHE A 41 -5.13 2.00 -17.81
CA PHE A 41 -6.00 0.93 -17.32
C PHE A 41 -6.27 -0.12 -18.41
N ALA A 42 -6.51 0.32 -19.64
CA ALA A 42 -6.70 -0.56 -20.80
C ALA A 42 -5.46 -1.40 -21.09
N ASP A 43 -4.27 -0.81 -20.98
CA ASP A 43 -2.99 -1.46 -21.29
C ASP A 43 -2.63 -2.63 -20.35
N ILE A 44 -3.21 -2.69 -19.14
CA ILE A 44 -3.05 -3.85 -18.22
C ILE A 44 -3.85 -5.07 -18.70
N GLY A 45 -4.77 -4.91 -19.64
CA GLY A 45 -5.59 -5.99 -20.19
C GLY A 45 -6.84 -6.32 -19.38
N ILE A 46 -7.34 -5.38 -18.57
CA ILE A 46 -8.66 -5.54 -17.94
C ILE A 46 -9.76 -5.45 -19.01
N THR A 47 -10.78 -6.30 -18.91
CA THR A 47 -11.94 -6.26 -19.82
C THR A 47 -13.15 -5.59 -19.18
N THR A 48 -13.14 -5.46 -17.86
CA THR A 48 -14.24 -4.89 -17.07
C THR A 48 -13.66 -3.98 -16.00
N ILE A 49 -14.31 -2.84 -15.75
CA ILE A 49 -13.91 -1.89 -14.71
C ILE A 49 -15.11 -1.52 -13.83
N ARG A 50 -14.91 -1.55 -12.51
CA ARG A 50 -15.79 -0.89 -11.54
C ARG A 50 -15.48 0.59 -11.57
N TYR A 51 -16.24 1.35 -12.36
CA TYR A 51 -15.99 2.79 -12.54
C TYR A 51 -17.15 3.61 -11.99
N PRO A 52 -16.85 4.69 -11.24
CA PRO A 52 -17.88 5.45 -10.57
C PRO A 52 -18.55 6.48 -11.49
N ILE A 53 -19.84 6.67 -11.29
CA ILE A 53 -20.70 7.72 -11.84
C ILE A 53 -21.40 8.35 -10.63
N LEU A 54 -20.62 9.05 -9.78
CA LEU A 54 -21.03 9.41 -8.43
C LEU A 54 -22.10 10.49 -8.41
N TRP A 55 -23.11 10.26 -7.56
CA TRP A 55 -24.20 11.20 -7.35
C TRP A 55 -23.69 12.54 -6.80
N GLU A 56 -22.76 12.49 -5.85
CA GLU A 56 -22.12 13.62 -5.19
C GLU A 56 -21.40 14.55 -6.16
N CYS A 57 -20.75 14.01 -7.19
CA CYS A 57 -20.03 14.81 -8.19
C CYS A 57 -20.97 15.41 -9.22
N ILE A 58 -21.96 14.63 -9.65
CA ILE A 58 -22.79 15.00 -10.80
C ILE A 58 -23.90 15.95 -10.38
N ALA A 59 -24.49 15.78 -9.19
CA ALA A 59 -25.55 16.63 -8.67
C ALA A 59 -25.27 17.09 -7.22
N PRO A 60 -24.20 17.87 -6.98
CA PRO A 60 -23.73 18.20 -5.62
C PRO A 60 -24.70 19.08 -4.80
N ASP A 61 -25.30 20.07 -5.46
CA ASP A 61 -26.01 21.16 -4.77
C ASP A 61 -27.54 21.01 -4.80
N ARG A 62 -28.07 20.40 -5.87
CA ARG A 62 -29.52 20.21 -6.06
C ARG A 62 -29.84 19.13 -7.11
N PRO A 63 -30.96 18.40 -6.97
CA PRO A 63 -31.30 17.28 -7.85
C PRO A 63 -31.45 17.58 -9.36
N GLY A 64 -31.73 18.83 -9.73
CA GLY A 64 -31.98 19.24 -11.13
C GLY A 64 -30.76 19.77 -11.88
N GLN A 65 -29.61 19.90 -11.21
CA GLN A 65 -28.37 20.38 -11.81
C GLN A 65 -27.45 19.18 -12.00
N HIS A 66 -26.96 18.97 -13.23
CA HIS A 66 -26.12 17.83 -13.56
C HIS A 66 -24.82 18.25 -14.27
N LEU A 67 -23.68 17.78 -13.77
CA LEU A 67 -22.34 18.08 -14.26
C LEU A 67 -21.78 16.87 -15.06
N TRP A 68 -22.35 16.60 -16.23
CA TRP A 68 -22.01 15.40 -17.02
C TRP A 68 -20.67 15.46 -17.75
N GLN A 69 -20.20 16.65 -18.13
CA GLN A 69 -19.12 16.83 -19.11
C GLN A 69 -17.85 16.01 -18.80
N GLY A 70 -17.42 15.99 -17.53
CA GLY A 70 -16.23 15.23 -17.12
C GLY A 70 -16.42 13.71 -17.11
N VAL A 71 -17.62 13.24 -16.77
CA VAL A 71 -17.94 11.81 -16.69
C VAL A 71 -18.22 11.23 -18.07
N ASP A 72 -18.91 11.97 -18.94
CA ASP A 72 -19.17 11.59 -20.33
C ASP A 72 -17.88 11.19 -21.05
N ALA A 73 -16.88 12.08 -20.99
CA ALA A 73 -15.60 11.86 -21.65
C ALA A 73 -14.89 10.58 -21.16
N ARG A 74 -15.05 10.23 -19.88
CA ARG A 74 -14.42 9.07 -19.26
C ARG A 74 -15.14 7.78 -19.61
N ILE A 75 -16.47 7.78 -19.52
CA ILE A 75 -17.29 6.63 -19.89
C ILE A 75 -17.18 6.33 -21.40
N ASP A 76 -17.16 7.36 -22.25
CA ASP A 76 -16.95 7.21 -23.68
C ASP A 76 -15.54 6.68 -24.00
N ARG A 77 -14.51 7.12 -23.26
CA ARG A 77 -13.14 6.61 -23.42
C ARG A 77 -13.02 5.14 -23.03
N LEU A 78 -13.61 4.73 -21.91
CA LEU A 78 -13.67 3.31 -21.50
C LEU A 78 -14.37 2.46 -22.56
N ARG A 79 -15.50 2.95 -23.07
CA ARG A 79 -16.26 2.28 -24.14
C ARG A 79 -15.45 2.17 -25.44
N ALA A 80 -14.71 3.22 -25.82
CA ALA A 80 -13.86 3.22 -27.00
C ALA A 80 -12.71 2.20 -26.89
N HIS A 81 -12.22 1.94 -25.68
CA HIS A 81 -11.26 0.86 -25.38
C HIS A 81 -11.90 -0.53 -25.28
N GLY A 82 -13.22 -0.64 -25.43
CA GLY A 82 -13.93 -1.92 -25.31
C GLY A 82 -14.00 -2.48 -23.89
N ILE A 83 -13.83 -1.61 -22.87
CA ILE A 83 -13.90 -2.01 -21.47
C ILE A 83 -15.35 -1.92 -21.00
N ASP A 84 -15.87 -3.03 -20.47
CA ASP A 84 -17.20 -3.08 -19.85
C ASP A 84 -17.20 -2.31 -18.52
N VAL A 85 -18.26 -1.54 -18.26
CA VAL A 85 -18.39 -0.73 -17.04
C VAL A 85 -19.37 -1.39 -16.07
N ILE A 86 -18.93 -1.55 -14.82
CA ILE A 86 -19.80 -1.74 -13.66
C ILE A 86 -20.00 -0.38 -13.01
N ALA A 87 -21.15 0.25 -13.25
CA ALA A 87 -21.41 1.62 -12.83
C ALA A 87 -21.72 1.71 -11.33
N GLY A 88 -20.84 2.40 -10.58
CA GLY A 88 -21.04 2.72 -9.16
C GLY A 88 -21.71 4.08 -8.97
N LEU A 89 -22.79 4.20 -8.20
CA LEU A 89 -23.52 5.48 -8.05
C LEU A 89 -23.19 6.23 -6.75
N VAL A 90 -22.86 5.50 -5.69
CA VAL A 90 -22.39 6.02 -4.39
C VAL A 90 -21.30 5.09 -3.88
N HIS A 91 -20.11 5.61 -3.57
CA HIS A 91 -18.97 4.83 -3.08
C HIS A 91 -18.57 5.28 -1.67
N HIS A 92 -19.21 4.68 -0.66
CA HIS A 92 -19.31 5.24 0.69
C HIS A 92 -19.91 6.67 0.68
N GLY A 93 -20.00 7.31 1.85
CA GLY A 93 -20.59 8.64 1.99
C GLY A 93 -22.11 8.61 2.23
N SER A 94 -22.75 9.76 1.97
CA SER A 94 -24.16 9.98 2.31
C SER A 94 -24.98 10.59 1.16
N GLY A 95 -24.49 10.52 -0.07
CA GLY A 95 -25.05 11.25 -1.19
C GLY A 95 -24.69 12.75 -1.16
N PRO A 96 -25.25 13.55 -2.09
CA PRO A 96 -25.04 14.99 -2.17
C PRO A 96 -25.43 15.75 -0.90
N SER A 97 -25.03 17.02 -0.84
CA SER A 97 -25.17 17.88 0.35
C SER A 97 -26.60 18.02 0.91
N TYR A 98 -27.62 17.83 0.05
CA TYR A 98 -29.04 18.00 0.36
C TYR A 98 -29.75 16.72 0.84
N THR A 99 -29.05 15.60 1.00
CA THR A 99 -29.61 14.37 1.57
C THR A 99 -28.60 13.71 2.53
N HIS A 100 -29.01 12.63 3.19
CA HIS A 100 -28.15 11.84 4.06
C HIS A 100 -28.73 10.47 4.35
N LEU A 101 -27.95 9.58 4.97
CA LEU A 101 -28.35 8.20 5.22
C LEU A 101 -29.55 8.03 6.18
N LEU A 102 -29.98 9.08 6.89
CA LEU A 102 -31.16 9.03 7.79
C LEU A 102 -32.39 9.75 7.21
N ASP A 103 -32.29 10.25 5.98
CA ASP A 103 -33.36 10.88 5.24
C ASP A 103 -34.21 9.81 4.54
N ASP A 104 -35.30 9.41 5.18
CA ASP A 104 -36.18 8.32 4.71
C ASP A 104 -36.84 8.61 3.37
N ASP A 105 -37.08 9.88 3.07
CA ASP A 105 -37.82 10.29 1.87
C ASP A 105 -36.87 10.70 0.74
N GLY A 106 -35.72 11.29 1.07
CA GLY A 106 -34.82 11.89 0.08
C GLY A 106 -33.72 10.97 -0.42
N PHE A 107 -33.08 10.14 0.41
CA PHE A 107 -31.90 9.38 -0.03
C PHE A 107 -32.27 8.31 -1.08
N ALA A 108 -33.17 7.40 -0.71
CA ALA A 108 -33.51 6.26 -1.56
C ALA A 108 -34.20 6.69 -2.87
N ARG A 109 -35.15 7.63 -2.78
CA ARG A 109 -35.84 8.19 -3.94
C ARG A 109 -34.92 9.03 -4.81
N GLY A 110 -34.11 9.89 -4.21
CA GLY A 110 -33.14 10.72 -4.93
C GLY A 110 -32.11 9.89 -5.68
N LEU A 111 -31.61 8.81 -5.06
CA LEU A 111 -30.70 7.88 -5.72
C LEU A 111 -31.38 7.16 -6.89
N ALA A 112 -32.65 6.76 -6.75
CA ALA A 112 -33.40 6.14 -7.84
C ALA A 112 -33.64 7.09 -9.02
N ASP A 113 -33.99 8.34 -8.73
CA ASP A 113 -34.18 9.39 -9.74
C ASP A 113 -32.84 9.72 -10.44
N PHE A 114 -31.72 9.69 -9.72
CA PHE A 114 -30.39 9.83 -10.31
C PHE A 114 -30.04 8.62 -11.18
N ALA A 115 -30.24 7.40 -10.67
CA ALA A 115 -29.99 6.15 -11.38
C ALA A 115 -30.77 6.06 -12.70
N ALA A 116 -32.03 6.52 -12.72
CA ALA A 116 -32.84 6.60 -13.94
C ALA A 116 -32.14 7.42 -15.03
N ARG A 117 -31.65 8.62 -14.68
CA ARG A 117 -30.96 9.52 -15.60
C ARG A 117 -29.64 8.94 -16.09
N VAL A 118 -28.88 8.29 -15.20
CA VAL A 118 -27.63 7.61 -15.57
C VAL A 118 -27.92 6.46 -16.55
N ALA A 119 -28.95 5.65 -16.29
CA ALA A 119 -29.34 4.54 -17.16
C ALA A 119 -29.86 5.02 -18.52
N GLU A 120 -30.66 6.09 -18.58
CA GLU A 120 -31.10 6.70 -19.83
C GLU A 120 -29.92 7.20 -20.67
N ARG A 121 -28.94 7.82 -20.00
CA ARG A 121 -27.74 8.36 -20.63
C ARG A 121 -26.79 7.28 -21.13
N TYR A 122 -26.58 6.23 -20.35
CA TYR A 122 -25.67 5.13 -20.63
C TYR A 122 -26.41 3.79 -20.72
N SER A 123 -27.43 3.74 -21.59
CA SER A 123 -28.35 2.61 -21.72
C SER A 123 -27.69 1.27 -22.12
N TRP A 124 -26.43 1.33 -22.56
CA TRP A 124 -25.62 0.16 -22.90
C TRP A 124 -24.93 -0.49 -21.68
N ILE A 125 -24.86 0.19 -20.53
CA ILE A 125 -24.26 -0.36 -19.31
C ILE A 125 -25.16 -1.46 -18.73
N ASN A 126 -24.58 -2.65 -18.54
CA ASN A 126 -25.30 -3.84 -18.11
C ASN A 126 -25.06 -4.22 -16.64
N GLN A 127 -24.08 -3.63 -15.97
CA GLN A 127 -23.70 -4.00 -14.61
C GLN A 127 -23.65 -2.76 -13.71
N TRP A 128 -24.19 -2.89 -12.50
CA TRP A 128 -24.43 -1.76 -11.61
C TRP A 128 -24.14 -2.10 -10.16
N THR A 129 -23.54 -1.16 -9.44
CA THR A 129 -23.38 -1.16 -7.98
C THR A 129 -23.95 0.16 -7.45
N PRO A 130 -25.27 0.26 -7.23
CA PRO A 130 -25.88 1.52 -6.79
C PRO A 130 -25.26 2.08 -5.50
N VAL A 131 -24.98 1.23 -4.51
CA VAL A 131 -24.32 1.61 -3.26
C VAL A 131 -23.20 0.63 -2.94
N ASN A 132 -21.98 1.13 -2.77
CA ASN A 132 -20.85 0.33 -2.28
C ASN A 132 -20.93 0.11 -0.76
N GLU A 133 -20.75 -1.13 -0.31
CA GLU A 133 -20.72 -1.52 1.11
C GLU A 133 -21.75 -0.84 2.03
N PRO A 134 -23.07 -1.08 1.83
CA PRO A 134 -24.12 -0.48 2.64
C PRO A 134 -23.95 -0.68 4.16
N LEU A 135 -23.52 -1.88 4.58
CA LEU A 135 -23.38 -2.20 6.01
C LEU A 135 -22.16 -1.50 6.61
N THR A 136 -21.00 -1.53 5.95
CA THR A 136 -19.81 -0.78 6.40
C THR A 136 -20.10 0.71 6.51
N THR A 137 -20.73 1.29 5.50
CA THR A 137 -21.08 2.72 5.50
C THR A 137 -22.05 3.07 6.63
N ALA A 138 -23.10 2.26 6.85
CA ALA A 138 -24.02 2.47 7.98
C ALA A 138 -23.33 2.35 9.35
N ARG A 139 -22.39 1.40 9.50
CA ARG A 139 -21.60 1.25 10.74
C ARG A 139 -20.79 2.52 11.02
N PHE A 140 -20.01 3.00 10.05
CA PHE A 140 -19.18 4.20 10.24
C PHE A 140 -20.01 5.47 10.44
N SER A 141 -21.16 5.61 9.80
CA SER A 141 -21.99 6.81 9.88
C SER A 141 -22.88 6.90 11.12
N ALA A 142 -23.45 5.79 11.56
CA ALA A 142 -24.55 5.81 12.54
C ALA A 142 -24.36 4.88 13.75
N LEU A 143 -23.47 3.87 13.66
CA LEU A 143 -23.13 3.02 14.81
C LEU A 143 -21.90 3.57 15.56
N TYR A 144 -20.85 3.92 14.82
CA TYR A 144 -19.59 4.44 15.38
C TYR A 144 -19.51 5.97 15.31
N GLY A 145 -20.24 6.59 14.39
CA GLY A 145 -20.34 8.04 14.23
C GLY A 145 -19.06 8.72 13.72
N HIS A 146 -18.22 7.98 12.98
CA HIS A 146 -17.02 8.53 12.34
C HIS A 146 -17.34 9.37 11.12
N TRP A 147 -18.34 8.97 10.32
CA TRP A 147 -18.75 9.65 9.10
C TRP A 147 -20.09 10.35 9.30
N TYR A 148 -20.43 11.28 8.41
CA TYR A 148 -21.71 11.98 8.45
C TYR A 148 -22.89 10.97 8.43
N PRO A 149 -23.95 11.14 9.25
CA PRO A 149 -24.27 12.28 10.12
C PRO A 149 -23.69 12.21 11.55
N HIS A 150 -22.69 11.37 11.82
CA HIS A 150 -22.00 11.23 13.11
C HIS A 150 -22.89 10.74 14.26
N VAL A 151 -23.92 9.96 13.94
CA VAL A 151 -24.80 9.39 14.96
C VAL A 151 -24.15 8.14 15.56
N ARG A 152 -24.48 7.84 16.82
CA ARG A 152 -24.02 6.66 17.57
C ARG A 152 -25.23 5.97 18.22
N ASP A 153 -26.14 5.48 17.39
CA ASP A 153 -27.40 4.90 17.80
C ASP A 153 -27.73 3.68 16.93
N GLU A 154 -28.18 2.61 17.57
CA GLU A 154 -28.48 1.36 16.86
C GLU A 154 -29.71 1.51 15.94
N GLY A 155 -30.74 2.24 16.36
CA GLY A 155 -31.92 2.48 15.53
C GLY A 155 -31.58 3.29 14.28
N ALA A 156 -30.77 4.34 14.43
CA ALA A 156 -30.22 5.13 13.34
C ALA A 156 -29.33 4.28 12.41
N PHE A 157 -28.51 3.39 12.96
CA PHE A 157 -27.73 2.44 12.17
C PHE A 157 -28.61 1.54 11.29
N TRP A 158 -29.66 0.93 11.85
CA TRP A 158 -30.58 0.12 11.06
C TRP A 158 -31.33 0.95 10.02
N ARG A 159 -31.78 2.16 10.37
CA ARG A 159 -32.42 3.08 9.42
C ARG A 159 -31.49 3.46 8.27
N ALA A 160 -30.22 3.76 8.56
CA ALA A 160 -29.19 4.05 7.56
C ALA A 160 -28.92 2.88 6.62
N LEU A 161 -28.86 1.66 7.16
CA LEU A 161 -28.75 0.46 6.32
C LEU A 161 -29.98 0.31 5.41
N LEU A 162 -31.20 0.40 5.97
CA LEU A 162 -32.42 0.23 5.18
C LEU A 162 -32.61 1.32 4.11
N ASN A 163 -32.20 2.56 4.36
CA ASN A 163 -32.20 3.63 3.34
C ASN A 163 -31.29 3.29 2.16
N GLN A 164 -30.14 2.68 2.40
CA GLN A 164 -29.25 2.22 1.33
C GLN A 164 -29.78 0.98 0.61
N ILE A 165 -30.42 0.05 1.32
CA ILE A 165 -31.09 -1.10 0.71
C ILE A 165 -32.24 -0.66 -0.19
N ASP A 166 -33.10 0.24 0.28
CA ASP A 166 -34.20 0.77 -0.54
C ASP A 166 -33.67 1.62 -1.69
N GLY A 167 -32.61 2.40 -1.47
CA GLY A 167 -31.92 3.12 -2.56
C GLY A 167 -31.43 2.17 -3.64
N THR A 168 -30.82 1.05 -3.26
CA THR A 168 -30.36 0.01 -4.22
C THR A 168 -31.54 -0.63 -4.97
N ARG A 169 -32.61 -1.01 -4.25
CA ARG A 169 -33.81 -1.62 -4.85
C ARG A 169 -34.48 -0.66 -5.84
N LEU A 170 -34.74 0.58 -5.43
CA LEU A 170 -35.40 1.58 -6.26
C LEU A 170 -34.52 2.01 -7.44
N ALA A 171 -33.21 2.15 -7.24
CA ALA A 171 -32.26 2.40 -8.33
C ALA A 171 -32.29 1.28 -9.36
N MET A 172 -32.19 0.01 -8.93
CA MET A 172 -32.25 -1.13 -9.86
C MET A 172 -33.60 -1.25 -10.57
N GLN A 173 -34.71 -0.92 -9.91
CA GLN A 173 -36.01 -0.84 -10.57
C GLN A 173 -36.02 0.24 -11.67
N ALA A 174 -35.50 1.44 -11.38
CA ALA A 174 -35.40 2.52 -12.35
C ALA A 174 -34.49 2.15 -13.53
N ILE A 175 -33.31 1.61 -13.24
CA ILE A 175 -32.34 1.13 -14.25
C ILE A 175 -32.99 0.05 -15.14
N ARG A 176 -33.69 -0.93 -14.55
CA ARG A 176 -34.33 -2.03 -15.29
C ARG A 176 -35.54 -1.62 -16.13
N ARG A 177 -36.14 -0.45 -15.88
CA ARG A 177 -37.13 0.13 -16.82
C ARG A 177 -36.49 0.57 -18.13
N VAL A 178 -35.22 0.99 -18.08
CA VAL A 178 -34.45 1.41 -19.27
C VAL A 178 -33.76 0.21 -19.92
N ASN A 179 -33.07 -0.61 -19.11
CA ASN A 179 -32.37 -1.81 -19.53
C ASN A 179 -32.84 -3.02 -18.70
N PRO A 180 -33.83 -3.79 -19.16
CA PRO A 180 -34.35 -4.96 -18.44
C PRO A 180 -33.31 -6.05 -18.15
N ALA A 181 -32.18 -6.06 -18.86
CA ALA A 181 -31.08 -7.02 -18.66
C ALA A 181 -30.04 -6.54 -17.63
N ALA A 182 -30.21 -5.36 -17.03
CA ALA A 182 -29.26 -4.81 -16.07
C ALA A 182 -29.11 -5.69 -14.82
N ARG A 183 -27.86 -5.99 -14.50
CA ARG A 183 -27.42 -6.87 -13.42
C ARG A 183 -26.90 -6.09 -12.22
N LEU A 184 -27.31 -6.50 -11.03
CA LEU A 184 -26.81 -5.96 -9.76
C LEU A 184 -25.56 -6.70 -9.32
N VAL A 185 -24.44 -5.97 -9.20
CA VAL A 185 -23.21 -6.41 -8.53
C VAL A 185 -23.19 -5.71 -7.18
N GLN A 186 -23.60 -6.42 -6.11
CA GLN A 186 -23.64 -5.82 -4.77
C GLN A 186 -22.40 -6.19 -3.96
N THR A 187 -21.65 -5.17 -3.57
CA THR A 187 -20.43 -5.30 -2.78
C THR A 187 -20.68 -5.13 -1.28
N GLU A 188 -19.88 -5.81 -0.47
CA GLU A 188 -19.76 -5.61 0.99
C GLU A 188 -18.36 -6.05 1.47
N ASP A 189 -17.83 -5.39 2.53
CA ASP A 189 -16.68 -5.91 3.28
C ASP A 189 -17.11 -7.14 4.08
N LEU A 190 -16.45 -8.27 3.83
CA LEU A 190 -16.81 -9.54 4.44
C LEU A 190 -15.67 -10.10 5.29
N GLY A 191 -15.88 -10.06 6.60
CA GLY A 191 -15.03 -10.70 7.61
C GLY A 191 -15.82 -11.63 8.51
N ARG A 192 -15.11 -12.45 9.29
CA ARG A 192 -15.68 -13.26 10.37
C ARG A 192 -15.21 -12.72 11.72
N THR A 193 -16.11 -12.73 12.69
CA THR A 193 -15.79 -12.35 14.07
C THR A 193 -15.58 -13.59 14.93
N PHE A 194 -14.42 -13.69 15.54
CA PHE A 194 -14.06 -14.70 16.53
C PHE A 194 -14.08 -14.10 17.93
N ALA A 195 -14.14 -14.94 18.96
CA ALA A 195 -14.15 -14.46 20.33
C ALA A 195 -13.68 -15.51 21.33
N THR A 196 -13.33 -15.05 22.54
CA THR A 196 -13.29 -15.93 23.71
C THR A 196 -14.70 -16.42 24.07
N ALA A 197 -14.80 -17.42 24.94
CA ALA A 197 -16.08 -18.05 25.31
C ALA A 197 -17.08 -17.04 25.91
N GLU A 198 -16.58 -16.10 26.71
CA GLU A 198 -17.33 -15.04 27.39
C GLU A 198 -18.04 -14.09 26.41
N LEU A 199 -17.48 -13.94 25.21
CA LEU A 199 -17.95 -13.02 24.16
C LEU A 199 -18.60 -13.78 22.99
N ARG A 200 -18.93 -15.06 23.17
CA ARG A 200 -19.50 -15.91 22.11
C ARG A 200 -20.80 -15.36 21.56
N GLU A 201 -21.67 -14.81 22.40
CA GLU A 201 -22.96 -14.24 21.97
C GLU A 201 -22.76 -12.99 21.12
N GLN A 202 -21.84 -12.11 21.52
CA GLN A 202 -21.48 -10.92 20.74
C GLN A 202 -20.90 -11.31 19.38
N ALA A 203 -19.93 -12.24 19.35
CA ALA A 203 -19.39 -12.72 18.08
C ALA A 203 -20.44 -13.43 17.22
N ALA A 204 -21.36 -14.19 17.81
CA ALA A 204 -22.47 -14.80 17.08
C ALA A 204 -23.38 -13.75 16.45
N PHE A 205 -23.70 -12.67 17.18
CA PHE A 205 -24.46 -11.55 16.63
C PHE A 205 -23.74 -10.86 15.47
N GLU A 206 -22.44 -10.57 15.60
CA GLU A 206 -21.65 -9.97 14.52
C GLU A 206 -21.60 -10.87 13.27
N ASN A 207 -21.47 -12.19 13.46
CA ASN A 207 -21.46 -13.16 12.37
C ASN A 207 -22.83 -13.35 11.70
N ILE A 208 -23.92 -12.94 12.35
CA ILE A 208 -25.24 -12.80 11.72
C ILE A 208 -25.31 -11.46 10.98
N ARG A 209 -24.88 -10.37 11.64
CA ARG A 209 -24.98 -9.00 11.12
C ARG A 209 -24.17 -8.78 9.84
N ARG A 210 -23.00 -9.41 9.69
CA ARG A 210 -22.18 -9.31 8.47
C ARG A 210 -22.90 -9.71 7.17
N TRP A 211 -23.99 -10.48 7.27
CA TRP A 211 -24.81 -10.88 6.11
C TRP A 211 -25.98 -9.93 5.82
N ALA A 212 -26.18 -8.89 6.64
CA ALA A 212 -27.41 -8.10 6.64
C ALA A 212 -27.73 -7.48 5.27
N THR A 213 -26.74 -6.90 4.58
CA THR A 213 -26.92 -6.31 3.24
C THR A 213 -27.56 -7.30 2.27
N TRP A 214 -26.93 -8.47 2.09
CA TRP A 214 -27.44 -9.47 1.17
C TRP A 214 -28.71 -10.14 1.69
N ASP A 215 -28.84 -10.45 2.98
CA ASP A 215 -30.06 -11.04 3.52
C ASP A 215 -31.29 -10.14 3.33
N LEU A 216 -31.12 -8.83 3.42
CA LEU A 216 -32.17 -7.87 3.10
C LEU A 216 -32.49 -7.86 1.59
N LEU A 217 -31.48 -7.78 0.73
CA LEU A 217 -31.66 -7.78 -0.73
C LEU A 217 -32.28 -9.09 -1.27
N PHE A 218 -31.94 -10.24 -0.70
CA PHE A 218 -32.57 -11.53 -0.99
C PHE A 218 -33.96 -11.70 -0.34
N GLY A 219 -34.42 -10.74 0.46
CA GLY A 219 -35.72 -10.81 1.15
C GLY A 219 -35.80 -11.88 2.25
N ARG A 220 -34.66 -12.27 2.82
CA ARG A 220 -34.53 -13.33 3.85
C ARG A 220 -34.84 -12.84 5.27
N VAL A 221 -34.73 -11.53 5.54
CA VAL A 221 -35.03 -10.94 6.85
C VAL A 221 -36.55 -10.86 7.07
N ARG A 222 -37.14 -11.99 7.47
CA ARG A 222 -38.56 -12.15 7.83
C ARG A 222 -38.70 -12.42 9.33
N ARG A 223 -39.93 -12.55 9.86
CA ARG A 223 -40.20 -12.75 11.31
C ARG A 223 -39.38 -13.84 12.01
N GLY A 224 -38.96 -14.88 11.29
CA GLY A 224 -38.11 -15.97 11.81
C GLY A 224 -36.61 -15.70 11.76
N HIS A 225 -36.16 -14.62 11.11
CA HIS A 225 -34.75 -14.28 10.94
C HIS A 225 -34.18 -13.70 12.26
N PRO A 226 -32.95 -14.04 12.67
CA PRO A 226 -32.38 -13.56 13.93
C PRO A 226 -32.29 -12.03 14.06
N LEU A 227 -32.11 -11.31 12.94
CA LEU A 227 -32.07 -9.83 12.94
C LEU A 227 -33.46 -9.19 13.04
N TRP A 228 -34.54 -9.92 12.71
CA TRP A 228 -35.88 -9.34 12.63
C TRP A 228 -36.30 -8.67 13.92
N ARG A 229 -36.23 -9.40 15.05
CA ARG A 229 -36.69 -8.89 16.35
C ARG A 229 -35.94 -7.64 16.77
N ARG A 230 -34.65 -7.56 16.46
CA ARG A 230 -33.79 -6.44 16.84
C ARG A 230 -34.11 -5.19 16.02
N MET A 231 -34.26 -5.32 14.70
CA MET A 231 -34.69 -4.21 13.83
C MET A 231 -36.14 -3.79 14.12
N ALA A 232 -37.03 -4.75 14.35
CA ALA A 232 -38.44 -4.52 14.71
C ALA A 232 -38.58 -3.69 15.99
N ALA A 233 -37.74 -3.91 17.00
CA ALA A 233 -37.74 -3.13 18.24
C ALA A 233 -37.51 -1.62 18.02
N HIS A 234 -37.02 -1.21 16.84
CA HIS A 234 -36.86 0.18 16.43
C HIS A 234 -37.99 0.69 15.49
N GLY A 235 -39.13 -0.03 15.41
CA GLY A 235 -40.29 0.36 14.61
C GLY A 235 -40.15 0.13 13.10
N LEU A 236 -39.25 -0.77 12.69
CA LEU A 236 -38.91 -1.01 11.29
C LEU A 236 -39.66 -2.21 10.67
N GLU A 237 -40.64 -2.81 11.36
CA GLU A 237 -41.29 -4.05 10.91
C GLU A 237 -41.93 -3.94 9.53
N HIS A 238 -42.72 -2.89 9.32
CA HIS A 238 -43.42 -2.68 8.05
C HIS A 238 -42.44 -2.53 6.88
N ARG A 239 -41.29 -1.89 7.13
CA ARG A 239 -40.24 -1.70 6.12
C ARG A 239 -39.54 -3.01 5.77
N LEU A 240 -39.25 -3.85 6.78
CA LEU A 240 -38.70 -5.20 6.55
C LEU A 240 -39.68 -6.09 5.78
N GLU A 241 -40.96 -6.02 6.10
CA GLU A 241 -42.04 -6.72 5.36
C GLU A 241 -42.09 -6.26 3.90
N ALA A 242 -42.01 -4.96 3.64
CA ALA A 242 -41.97 -4.39 2.29
C ALA A 242 -40.72 -4.80 1.50
N ILE A 243 -39.56 -4.90 2.14
CA ILE A 243 -38.32 -5.42 1.52
C ILE A 243 -38.47 -6.90 1.17
N ALA A 244 -38.98 -7.70 2.09
CA ALA A 244 -39.13 -9.14 1.89
C ALA A 244 -40.19 -9.50 0.84
N ALA A 245 -41.16 -8.62 0.60
CA ALA A 245 -42.21 -8.77 -0.41
C ALA A 245 -41.75 -8.43 -1.84
N ASP A 246 -40.76 -7.54 -1.97
CA ASP A 246 -40.22 -7.10 -3.26
C ASP A 246 -38.68 -7.05 -3.21
N PRO A 247 -38.01 -8.22 -3.09
CA PRO A 247 -36.56 -8.30 -2.96
C PRO A 247 -35.84 -7.92 -4.26
N CYS A 248 -34.58 -7.49 -4.13
CA CYS A 248 -33.69 -7.24 -5.27
C CYS A 248 -32.38 -8.01 -5.07
N PRO A 249 -32.40 -9.35 -5.21
CA PRO A 249 -31.21 -10.15 -5.01
C PRO A 249 -30.11 -9.75 -6.01
N PRO A 250 -28.83 -9.74 -5.59
CA PRO A 250 -27.73 -9.48 -6.50
C PRO A 250 -27.59 -10.60 -7.55
N ASP A 251 -27.23 -10.21 -8.76
CA ASP A 251 -26.84 -11.11 -9.83
C ASP A 251 -25.39 -11.63 -9.66
N ILE A 252 -24.57 -10.85 -8.95
CA ILE A 252 -23.20 -11.20 -8.52
C ILE A 252 -23.00 -10.66 -7.09
N ILE A 253 -22.53 -11.50 -6.18
CA ILE A 253 -22.05 -11.10 -4.86
C ILE A 253 -20.62 -10.60 -5.01
N GLY A 254 -20.39 -9.33 -4.71
CA GLY A 254 -19.07 -8.73 -4.65
C GLY A 254 -18.49 -8.81 -3.23
N ILE A 255 -17.35 -9.47 -3.07
CA ILE A 255 -16.65 -9.58 -1.78
C ILE A 255 -15.48 -8.61 -1.78
N ASN A 256 -15.54 -7.63 -0.88
CA ASN A 256 -14.38 -6.85 -0.49
C ASN A 256 -13.76 -7.55 0.73
N HIS A 257 -12.47 -7.89 0.67
CA HIS A 257 -11.81 -8.60 1.76
C HIS A 257 -10.35 -8.20 1.86
N TYR A 258 -9.98 -7.79 3.06
CA TYR A 258 -8.64 -7.38 3.43
C TYR A 258 -8.07 -8.35 4.45
N LEU A 259 -6.74 -8.44 4.54
CA LEU A 259 -6.04 -9.32 5.49
C LEU A 259 -6.46 -9.08 6.96
N THR A 260 -7.03 -7.90 7.24
CA THR A 260 -7.49 -7.45 8.56
C THR A 260 -9.02 -7.39 8.69
N SER A 261 -9.80 -7.84 7.70
CA SER A 261 -11.27 -7.84 7.74
C SER A 261 -11.85 -8.75 8.83
N GLU A 262 -11.17 -9.86 9.15
CA GLU A 262 -11.59 -10.75 10.24
C GLU A 262 -11.21 -10.18 11.62
N ARG A 263 -12.14 -10.25 12.57
CA ARG A 263 -12.01 -9.62 13.90
C ARG A 263 -11.97 -10.66 15.02
N PHE A 264 -11.32 -10.33 16.14
CA PHE A 264 -11.29 -11.13 17.35
C PHE A 264 -11.64 -10.28 18.58
N LEU A 265 -12.64 -10.74 19.34
CA LEU A 265 -13.10 -10.10 20.56
C LEU A 265 -12.57 -10.82 21.79
N ASP A 266 -11.92 -10.09 22.72
CA ASP A 266 -11.34 -10.66 23.94
C ASP A 266 -11.72 -9.84 25.17
N HIS A 267 -12.29 -10.49 26.18
CA HIS A 267 -12.68 -9.85 27.45
C HIS A 267 -11.44 -9.45 28.28
N ARG A 268 -10.27 -10.02 27.99
CA ARG A 268 -8.99 -9.76 28.69
C ARG A 268 -8.29 -8.54 28.10
N MET A 269 -8.91 -7.38 28.25
CA MET A 269 -8.49 -6.11 27.64
C MET A 269 -7.04 -5.73 27.97
N GLN A 270 -6.54 -6.09 29.15
CA GLN A 270 -5.16 -5.83 29.58
C GLN A 270 -4.07 -6.48 28.70
N ARG A 271 -4.44 -7.42 27.82
CA ARG A 271 -3.51 -8.03 26.84
C ARG A 271 -3.31 -7.17 25.59
N TYR A 272 -4.07 -6.08 25.46
CA TYR A 272 -4.17 -5.26 24.26
C TYR A 272 -3.99 -3.77 24.60
N PRO A 273 -3.50 -2.97 23.65
CA PRO A 273 -3.37 -1.52 23.84
C PRO A 273 -4.73 -0.85 24.01
N ALA A 274 -4.74 0.29 24.70
CA ALA A 274 -5.97 1.02 25.05
C ALA A 274 -6.83 1.44 23.84
N HIS A 275 -6.21 1.69 22.68
CA HIS A 275 -6.96 2.05 21.47
C HIS A 275 -7.83 0.90 20.92
N ALA A 276 -7.52 -0.35 21.27
CA ALA A 276 -8.31 -1.53 20.89
C ALA A 276 -9.49 -1.78 21.86
N HIS A 277 -9.61 -1.01 22.93
CA HIS A 277 -10.61 -1.23 23.98
C HIS A 277 -11.97 -0.63 23.58
N GLY A 278 -12.95 -1.50 23.35
CA GLY A 278 -14.32 -1.15 22.98
C GLY A 278 -15.34 -1.81 23.90
N GLY A 279 -16.53 -2.04 23.38
CA GLY A 279 -17.61 -2.73 24.09
C GLY A 279 -18.97 -2.56 23.42
N ASN A 280 -19.94 -3.28 23.95
CA ASN A 280 -21.36 -3.02 23.75
C ASN A 280 -22.00 -2.60 25.10
N ASP A 281 -23.32 -2.45 25.14
CA ASP A 281 -24.02 -2.02 26.37
C ASP A 281 -23.89 -2.98 27.55
N GLY A 282 -23.59 -4.26 27.29
CA GLY A 282 -23.51 -5.29 28.32
C GLY A 282 -22.08 -5.68 28.74
N GLN A 283 -21.09 -5.48 27.87
CA GLN A 283 -19.74 -6.02 28.05
C GLN A 283 -18.67 -5.14 27.40
N ARG A 284 -17.55 -4.99 28.10
CA ARG A 284 -16.32 -4.35 27.60
C ARG A 284 -15.36 -5.43 27.10
N TYR A 285 -14.69 -5.15 25.98
CA TYR A 285 -13.75 -6.09 25.37
C TYR A 285 -12.74 -5.36 24.49
N ALA A 286 -11.63 -6.03 24.19
CA ALA A 286 -10.74 -5.62 23.12
C ALA A 286 -11.26 -6.14 21.78
N ASP A 287 -11.25 -5.30 20.76
CA ASP A 287 -11.55 -5.64 19.37
C ASP A 287 -10.28 -5.44 18.55
N VAL A 288 -9.73 -6.54 18.04
CA VAL A 288 -8.47 -6.57 17.28
C VAL A 288 -8.60 -7.42 16.04
N GLU A 289 -7.68 -7.26 15.09
CA GLU A 289 -7.61 -8.04 13.87
C GLU A 289 -7.33 -9.52 14.21
N ALA A 290 -8.18 -10.43 13.75
CA ALA A 290 -8.05 -11.86 14.05
C ALA A 290 -6.71 -12.44 13.59
N ILE A 291 -6.19 -11.96 12.44
CA ILE A 291 -4.90 -12.37 11.89
C ILE A 291 -3.72 -12.03 12.81
N ARG A 292 -3.88 -11.06 13.72
CA ARG A 292 -2.85 -10.61 14.67
C ARG A 292 -2.82 -11.39 15.98
N VAL A 293 -3.78 -12.30 16.20
CA VAL A 293 -3.95 -13.00 17.48
C VAL A 293 -4.17 -14.50 17.34
N LEU A 294 -4.97 -14.94 16.37
CA LEU A 294 -5.44 -16.32 16.33
C LEU A 294 -4.35 -17.27 15.85
N GLU A 295 -4.29 -18.45 16.48
CA GLU A 295 -3.38 -19.54 16.11
C GLU A 295 -4.16 -20.86 16.02
N PRO A 296 -4.22 -21.54 14.85
CA PRO A 296 -3.71 -21.12 13.55
C PRO A 296 -4.43 -19.85 13.01
N PRO A 297 -3.89 -19.18 11.97
CA PRO A 297 -4.51 -17.98 11.39
C PRO A 297 -5.97 -18.24 10.97
N PRO A 298 -6.83 -17.21 10.92
CA PRO A 298 -8.22 -17.38 10.52
C PRO A 298 -8.33 -17.84 9.04
N PRO A 299 -9.51 -18.34 8.61
CA PRO A 299 -9.69 -18.88 7.25
C PRO A 299 -9.37 -17.90 6.10
N GLY A 300 -9.50 -16.59 6.32
CA GLY A 300 -9.24 -15.55 5.33
C GLY A 300 -10.23 -15.55 4.16
N LEU A 301 -9.77 -15.01 3.03
CA LEU A 301 -10.55 -14.84 1.80
C LEU A 301 -11.27 -16.14 1.36
N ARG A 302 -10.53 -17.26 1.41
CA ARG A 302 -11.08 -18.56 1.03
C ARG A 302 -12.33 -18.91 1.82
N GLY A 303 -12.25 -18.80 3.15
CA GLY A 303 -13.35 -19.16 4.03
C GLY A 303 -14.58 -18.27 3.85
N VAL A 304 -14.38 -16.97 3.60
CA VAL A 304 -15.53 -16.06 3.36
C VAL A 304 -16.19 -16.28 2.00
N ILE A 305 -15.42 -16.66 0.96
CA ILE A 305 -15.99 -17.05 -0.34
C ILE A 305 -16.81 -18.35 -0.21
N GLU A 306 -16.25 -19.38 0.45
CA GLU A 306 -16.95 -20.65 0.70
C GLU A 306 -18.25 -20.42 1.48
N GLU A 307 -18.20 -19.65 2.57
CA GLU A 307 -19.39 -19.32 3.38
C GLU A 307 -20.46 -18.54 2.57
N ALA A 308 -20.05 -17.61 1.71
CA ALA A 308 -20.97 -16.87 0.83
C ALA A 308 -21.59 -17.77 -0.23
N TRP A 309 -20.80 -18.65 -0.84
CA TRP A 309 -21.27 -19.61 -1.84
C TRP A 309 -22.26 -20.60 -1.24
N ASP A 310 -21.93 -21.20 -0.10
CA ASP A 310 -22.82 -22.13 0.62
C ASP A 310 -24.14 -21.46 1.02
N ARG A 311 -24.09 -20.17 1.37
CA ARG A 311 -25.27 -19.42 1.83
C ARG A 311 -26.19 -19.00 0.68
N TYR A 312 -25.65 -18.60 -0.46
CA TYR A 312 -26.44 -17.94 -1.52
C TYR A 312 -26.44 -18.67 -2.86
N ALA A 313 -25.47 -19.56 -3.13
CA ALA A 313 -25.28 -20.24 -4.42
C ALA A 313 -25.38 -19.26 -5.62
N THR A 314 -24.87 -18.05 -5.42
CA THR A 314 -24.92 -16.92 -6.36
C THR A 314 -23.49 -16.65 -6.85
N PRO A 315 -23.27 -16.31 -8.13
CA PRO A 315 -21.93 -16.01 -8.64
C PRO A 315 -21.19 -14.98 -7.78
N ILE A 316 -19.90 -15.18 -7.56
CA ILE A 316 -19.07 -14.34 -6.69
C ILE A 316 -18.02 -13.61 -7.51
N ALA A 317 -17.72 -12.36 -7.18
CA ALA A 317 -16.50 -11.69 -7.61
C ALA A 317 -15.78 -11.14 -6.37
N VAL A 318 -14.45 -11.25 -6.31
CA VAL A 318 -13.69 -10.55 -5.28
C VAL A 318 -13.46 -9.14 -5.79
N THR A 319 -14.25 -8.19 -5.30
CA THR A 319 -14.43 -6.88 -5.91
C THR A 319 -13.38 -5.86 -5.51
N GLU A 320 -12.59 -6.15 -4.45
CA GLU A 320 -11.45 -5.37 -4.00
C GLU A 320 -10.35 -6.29 -3.43
N VAL A 321 -9.14 -6.23 -4.01
CA VAL A 321 -7.94 -6.93 -3.54
C VAL A 321 -6.79 -5.94 -3.44
N HIS A 322 -6.57 -5.40 -2.23
CA HIS A 322 -5.50 -4.45 -1.92
C HIS A 322 -4.79 -4.82 -0.63
N ASN A 323 -3.51 -4.46 -0.52
CA ASN A 323 -2.73 -4.59 0.71
C ASN A 323 -1.86 -3.34 0.87
N GLY A 324 -2.16 -2.48 1.83
CA GLY A 324 -1.38 -1.29 2.17
C GLY A 324 -0.03 -1.64 2.80
N CYS A 325 0.92 -2.13 1.99
CA CYS A 325 2.19 -2.68 2.47
C CYS A 325 3.32 -2.49 1.44
N THR A 326 4.49 -3.08 1.69
CA THR A 326 5.64 -3.11 0.77
C THR A 326 5.30 -3.84 -0.53
N ARG A 327 6.04 -3.53 -1.62
CA ARG A 327 5.69 -4.02 -2.95
C ARG A 327 5.56 -5.54 -3.05
N GLU A 328 6.45 -6.30 -2.45
CA GLU A 328 6.38 -7.76 -2.44
C GLU A 328 5.17 -8.30 -1.67
N GLU A 329 4.73 -7.64 -0.60
CA GLU A 329 3.54 -8.06 0.15
C GLU A 329 2.25 -7.76 -0.64
N GLN A 330 2.25 -6.71 -1.47
CA GLN A 330 1.19 -6.46 -2.44
C GLN A 330 1.15 -7.54 -3.53
N LEU A 331 2.31 -7.89 -4.10
CA LEU A 331 2.42 -8.96 -5.11
C LEU A 331 1.92 -10.30 -4.57
N ARG A 332 2.33 -10.65 -3.34
CA ARG A 332 1.92 -11.89 -2.67
C ARG A 332 0.42 -11.93 -2.44
N TRP A 333 -0.19 -10.81 -2.03
CA TRP A 333 -1.62 -10.79 -1.74
C TRP A 333 -2.45 -10.94 -3.01
N LEU A 334 -2.11 -10.20 -4.06
CA LEU A 334 -2.80 -10.32 -5.34
C LEU A 334 -2.66 -11.72 -5.95
N ALA A 335 -1.46 -12.31 -5.90
CA ALA A 335 -1.24 -13.67 -6.37
C ALA A 335 -2.02 -14.70 -5.54
N GLU A 336 -2.01 -14.60 -4.21
CA GLU A 336 -2.75 -15.51 -3.33
C GLU A 336 -4.27 -15.41 -3.53
N ALA A 337 -4.81 -14.19 -3.73
CA ALA A 337 -6.22 -14.00 -4.02
C ALA A 337 -6.64 -14.63 -5.36
N TRP A 338 -5.81 -14.48 -6.39
CA TRP A 338 -6.02 -15.12 -7.70
C TRP A 338 -6.00 -16.63 -7.60
N ASP A 339 -4.95 -17.20 -6.99
CA ASP A 339 -4.79 -18.65 -6.85
C ASP A 339 -5.94 -19.24 -6.02
N CYS A 340 -6.36 -18.54 -4.95
CA CYS A 340 -7.53 -18.93 -4.16
C CYS A 340 -8.82 -19.01 -5.01
N ALA A 341 -9.05 -18.03 -5.89
CA ALA A 341 -10.24 -18.02 -6.74
C ALA A 341 -10.20 -19.14 -7.78
N GLU A 342 -9.06 -19.39 -8.42
CA GLU A 342 -8.87 -20.51 -9.35
C GLU A 342 -9.08 -21.87 -8.65
N ASP A 343 -8.51 -22.07 -7.46
CA ASP A 343 -8.69 -23.29 -6.66
C ASP A 343 -10.18 -23.53 -6.34
N LEU A 344 -10.88 -22.51 -5.84
CA LEU A 344 -12.31 -22.61 -5.51
C LEU A 344 -13.17 -22.90 -6.75
N ARG A 345 -12.81 -22.35 -7.91
CA ARG A 345 -13.49 -22.67 -9.19
C ARG A 345 -13.27 -24.11 -9.62
N ASN A 346 -12.08 -24.67 -9.36
CA ASN A 346 -11.81 -26.07 -9.60
C ASN A 346 -12.61 -26.99 -8.67
N GLU A 347 -12.97 -26.49 -7.48
CA GLU A 347 -13.82 -27.17 -6.50
C GLU A 347 -15.33 -26.96 -6.71
N GLY A 348 -15.72 -26.15 -7.71
CA GLY A 348 -17.13 -25.97 -8.12
C GLY A 348 -17.80 -24.70 -7.59
N VAL A 349 -17.07 -23.80 -6.93
CA VAL A 349 -17.56 -22.46 -6.56
C VAL A 349 -17.55 -21.56 -7.80
N ASP A 350 -18.63 -20.82 -8.03
CA ASP A 350 -18.74 -19.93 -9.19
C ASP A 350 -18.11 -18.54 -8.96
N VAL A 351 -16.79 -18.50 -8.79
CA VAL A 351 -16.03 -17.25 -8.74
C VAL A 351 -15.80 -16.73 -10.15
N ARG A 352 -16.23 -15.51 -10.46
CA ARG A 352 -16.22 -14.91 -11.80
C ARG A 352 -14.99 -14.03 -12.04
N ALA A 353 -14.57 -13.28 -11.04
CA ALA A 353 -13.51 -12.29 -11.20
C ALA A 353 -12.74 -11.97 -9.92
N ILE A 354 -11.55 -11.42 -10.12
CA ILE A 354 -10.76 -10.68 -9.13
C ILE A 354 -10.58 -9.24 -9.65
N THR A 355 -10.76 -8.26 -8.77
CA THR A 355 -10.51 -6.85 -9.11
C THR A 355 -9.14 -6.39 -8.62
N LEU A 356 -8.37 -5.79 -9.52
CA LEU A 356 -7.19 -4.99 -9.20
C LEU A 356 -7.64 -3.71 -8.47
N TRP A 357 -7.60 -3.73 -7.14
CA TRP A 357 -7.91 -2.58 -6.30
C TRP A 357 -6.68 -2.12 -5.52
N SER A 358 -6.38 -0.83 -5.42
CA SER A 358 -6.91 0.25 -6.27
C SER A 358 -5.96 0.54 -7.44
N LEU A 359 -6.51 0.94 -8.59
CA LEU A 359 -5.71 1.26 -9.78
C LEU A 359 -4.73 2.41 -9.53
N LEU A 360 -5.13 3.45 -8.78
CA LEU A 360 -4.33 4.67 -8.55
C LEU A 360 -3.87 4.86 -7.10
N GLY A 361 -3.93 3.80 -6.28
CA GLY A 361 -3.64 3.88 -4.85
C GLY A 361 -4.80 4.48 -4.05
N SER A 362 -4.59 4.66 -2.75
CA SER A 362 -5.60 5.17 -1.83
C SER A 362 -4.94 6.05 -0.77
N SER A 363 -5.69 7.00 -0.19
CA SER A 363 -5.12 7.95 0.79
C SER A 363 -6.02 8.13 2.00
N GLY A 364 -5.47 7.92 3.20
CA GLY A 364 -6.10 8.31 4.46
C GLY A 364 -7.01 7.29 5.12
N TRP A 365 -7.11 6.06 4.58
CA TRP A 365 -7.88 4.97 5.17
C TRP A 365 -7.38 4.56 6.56
N ASN A 366 -6.09 4.73 6.86
CA ASN A 366 -5.53 4.56 8.20
C ASN A 366 -6.16 5.50 9.26
N THR A 367 -6.87 6.54 8.82
CA THR A 367 -7.63 7.46 9.69
C THR A 367 -9.14 7.34 9.48
N LEU A 368 -9.60 6.31 8.75
CA LEU A 368 -10.96 6.17 8.25
C LEU A 368 -11.44 7.42 7.50
N LEU A 369 -10.54 8.08 6.76
CA LEU A 369 -10.82 9.30 6.01
C LEU A 369 -11.35 10.46 6.88
N THR A 370 -11.09 10.43 8.19
CA THR A 370 -11.50 11.51 9.12
C THR A 370 -10.46 12.62 9.23
N ALA A 371 -9.24 12.39 8.73
CA ALA A 371 -8.14 13.33 8.69
C ALA A 371 -7.23 13.04 7.47
N PRO A 372 -6.24 13.90 7.18
CA PRO A 372 -5.12 13.51 6.33
C PRO A 372 -4.47 12.23 6.90
N GLY A 373 -4.06 11.33 6.02
CA GLY A 373 -3.41 10.09 6.43
C GLY A 373 -2.42 9.63 5.37
N ILE A 374 -2.05 8.36 5.45
CA ILE A 374 -0.97 7.78 4.65
C ILE A 374 -1.48 7.49 3.24
N TYR A 375 -0.64 7.75 2.24
CA TYR A 375 -0.83 7.28 0.87
C TYR A 375 -0.33 5.85 0.73
N GLU A 376 -1.15 4.99 0.13
CA GLU A 376 -0.82 3.62 -0.22
C GLU A 376 -0.77 3.48 -1.75
N PRO A 377 0.38 3.07 -2.33
CA PRO A 377 0.52 2.94 -3.77
C PRO A 377 -0.35 1.81 -4.31
N GLY A 378 -1.00 2.05 -5.45
CA GLY A 378 -1.84 1.08 -6.13
C GLY A 378 -1.10 0.38 -7.27
N ILE A 379 -1.86 -0.06 -8.28
CA ILE A 379 -1.33 -0.61 -9.52
C ILE A 379 -0.43 0.41 -10.23
N PHE A 380 -0.86 1.68 -10.22
CA PHE A 380 -0.05 2.83 -10.54
C PHE A 380 0.19 3.67 -9.27
N ASP A 381 1.45 4.01 -9.05
CA ASP A 381 1.88 4.95 -8.03
C ASP A 381 1.75 6.38 -8.59
N VAL A 382 1.00 7.23 -7.90
CA VAL A 382 0.75 8.63 -8.31
C VAL A 382 1.41 9.64 -7.37
N SER A 383 2.29 9.20 -6.47
CA SER A 383 2.94 10.09 -5.50
C SER A 383 3.79 11.21 -6.13
N SER A 384 4.19 11.04 -7.40
CA SER A 384 4.89 12.06 -8.20
C SER A 384 3.96 13.11 -8.85
N GLY A 385 2.63 12.92 -8.77
CA GLY A 385 1.63 13.63 -9.56
C GLY A 385 1.36 13.00 -10.94
N THR A 386 2.26 12.16 -11.44
CA THR A 386 2.11 11.38 -12.67
C THR A 386 2.02 9.88 -12.35
N PRO A 387 1.08 9.11 -12.94
CA PRO A 387 1.00 7.68 -12.70
C PRO A 387 2.23 6.93 -13.21
N ARG A 388 2.82 6.12 -12.34
CA ARG A 388 3.96 5.25 -12.62
C ARG A 388 3.54 3.81 -12.39
N ALA A 389 3.73 2.96 -13.41
CA ALA A 389 3.42 1.54 -13.29
C ALA A 389 4.25 0.90 -12.18
N THR A 390 3.62 0.01 -11.44
CA THR A 390 4.28 -0.75 -10.38
C THR A 390 4.39 -2.22 -10.77
N ALA A 391 5.10 -3.02 -9.98
CA ALA A 391 5.18 -4.46 -10.21
C ALA A 391 3.80 -5.15 -10.25
N LEU A 392 2.76 -4.53 -9.65
CA LEU A 392 1.39 -5.04 -9.69
C LEU A 392 0.77 -4.97 -11.09
N ALA A 393 1.13 -3.98 -11.91
CA ALA A 393 0.63 -3.89 -13.29
C ALA A 393 1.14 -5.07 -14.13
N ALA A 394 2.42 -5.39 -13.99
CA ALA A 394 3.04 -6.55 -14.61
C ALA A 394 2.44 -7.87 -14.06
N LEU A 395 2.21 -7.96 -12.75
CA LEU A 395 1.56 -9.13 -12.15
C LEU A 395 0.12 -9.31 -12.67
N GLY A 396 -0.69 -8.25 -12.71
CA GLY A 396 -2.05 -8.31 -13.25
C GLY A 396 -2.08 -8.85 -14.68
N THR A 397 -1.21 -8.30 -15.55
CA THR A 397 -1.03 -8.78 -16.93
C THR A 397 -0.62 -10.26 -16.97
N ALA A 398 0.32 -10.67 -16.12
CA ALA A 398 0.79 -12.05 -16.05
C ALA A 398 -0.29 -13.03 -15.57
N LEU A 399 -1.14 -12.61 -14.62
CA LEU A 399 -2.28 -13.42 -14.15
C LEU A 399 -3.33 -13.60 -15.26
N ALA A 400 -3.66 -12.55 -16.00
CA ALA A 400 -4.62 -12.62 -17.10
C ALA A 400 -4.13 -13.46 -18.30
N THR A 401 -2.82 -13.44 -18.59
CA THR A 401 -2.22 -14.09 -19.77
C THR A 401 -1.60 -15.46 -19.48
N GLY A 402 -1.39 -15.81 -18.21
CA GLY A 402 -0.64 -16.99 -17.79
C GLY A 402 0.88 -16.85 -17.94
N ALA A 403 1.40 -15.63 -18.08
CA ALA A 403 2.84 -15.37 -18.15
C ALA A 403 3.54 -15.61 -16.80
N ALA A 404 4.88 -15.65 -16.83
CA ALA A 404 5.68 -15.82 -15.62
C ALA A 404 5.46 -14.67 -14.63
N ARG A 405 5.19 -15.02 -13.37
CA ARG A 405 5.00 -14.06 -12.27
C ARG A 405 6.35 -13.64 -11.70
N HIS A 406 6.41 -12.45 -11.09
CA HIS A 406 7.59 -12.02 -10.34
C HIS A 406 7.91 -13.04 -9.23
N PRO A 407 9.18 -13.47 -9.03
CA PRO A 407 9.52 -14.54 -8.09
C PRO A 407 9.07 -14.29 -6.64
N LEU A 408 8.99 -13.02 -6.24
CA LEU A 408 8.56 -12.64 -4.88
C LEU A 408 7.08 -12.90 -4.59
N ALA A 409 6.23 -13.02 -5.64
CA ALA A 409 4.82 -13.34 -5.49
C ALA A 409 4.57 -14.76 -4.95
N ALA A 410 5.54 -15.67 -5.14
CA ALA A 410 5.47 -17.06 -4.66
C ALA A 410 5.91 -17.25 -3.20
N GLN A 411 6.43 -16.21 -2.55
CA GLN A 411 6.89 -16.28 -1.17
C GLN A 411 5.72 -16.09 -0.20
N PRO A 412 5.75 -16.67 1.02
CA PRO A 412 4.69 -16.47 1.98
C PRO A 412 4.63 -15.01 2.44
N GLY A 413 3.43 -14.43 2.35
CA GLY A 413 3.14 -13.08 2.88
C GLY A 413 3.24 -13.02 4.39
N TRP A 414 3.28 -11.82 4.96
CA TRP A 414 3.40 -11.63 6.42
C TRP A 414 2.27 -12.34 7.18
N TRP A 415 1.07 -12.46 6.60
CA TRP A 415 -0.11 -13.13 7.18
C TRP A 415 0.03 -14.66 7.27
N ARG A 416 1.00 -15.25 6.56
CA ARG A 416 1.36 -16.67 6.63
C ARG A 416 2.59 -16.93 7.50
N ARG A 417 3.15 -15.89 8.14
CA ARG A 417 4.40 -15.96 8.91
C ARG A 417 4.13 -15.60 10.38
N PRO A 418 4.95 -16.10 11.34
CA PRO A 418 4.78 -15.77 12.76
C PRO A 418 4.80 -14.27 13.09
N ILE A 419 5.45 -13.46 12.25
CA ILE A 419 5.49 -11.99 12.40
C ILE A 419 4.10 -11.32 12.38
N ARG A 420 3.07 -12.01 11.89
CA ARG A 420 1.68 -11.52 11.98
C ARG A 420 1.22 -11.31 13.43
N LEU A 421 1.72 -12.11 14.38
CA LEU A 421 1.25 -12.09 15.76
C LEU A 421 1.83 -10.87 16.50
N GLU A 422 1.03 -9.82 16.58
CA GLU A 422 1.38 -8.59 17.33
C GLU A 422 0.95 -8.68 18.79
N TYR A 423 -0.03 -9.52 19.10
CA TYR A 423 -0.54 -9.73 20.44
C TYR A 423 -0.34 -11.18 20.91
N PRO A 424 -0.43 -11.44 22.23
CA PRO A 424 -0.30 -12.79 22.75
C PRO A 424 -1.30 -13.77 22.11
N ALA A 425 -0.77 -14.81 21.46
CA ALA A 425 -1.56 -15.73 20.64
C ALA A 425 -2.74 -16.37 21.40
N VAL A 426 -3.86 -16.58 20.69
CA VAL A 426 -5.05 -17.29 21.19
C VAL A 426 -5.35 -18.47 20.28
N ARG A 427 -5.45 -19.66 20.89
CA ARG A 427 -5.75 -20.88 20.15
C ARG A 427 -7.22 -20.93 19.73
N ARG A 428 -7.48 -21.26 18.47
CA ARG A 428 -8.83 -21.55 17.97
C ARG A 428 -8.98 -23.04 17.64
N PRO A 429 -10.18 -23.62 17.77
CA PRO A 429 -10.48 -24.92 17.17
C PRO A 429 -10.26 -24.86 15.66
N ALA A 430 -9.52 -25.84 15.13
CA ALA A 430 -9.24 -25.98 13.70
C ALA A 430 -8.92 -27.45 13.39
N PRO A 431 -9.15 -27.93 12.16
CA PRO A 431 -8.70 -29.25 11.73
C PRO A 431 -7.19 -29.41 11.97
N ALA A 432 -6.74 -30.63 12.31
CA ALA A 432 -5.32 -30.89 12.61
C ALA A 432 -4.37 -30.47 11.47
N VAL A 433 -4.82 -30.52 10.21
CA VAL A 433 -4.08 -30.03 9.04
C VAL A 433 -3.79 -28.53 9.12
N GLN A 434 -4.69 -27.72 9.67
CA GLN A 434 -4.47 -26.28 9.83
C GLN A 434 -3.47 -25.97 10.96
N HIS A 435 -3.44 -26.78 12.02
CA HIS A 435 -2.39 -26.72 13.05
C HIS A 435 -1.03 -27.22 12.54
N ARG A 436 -1.04 -28.10 11.54
CA ARG A 436 0.16 -28.65 10.90
C ARG A 436 0.68 -27.80 9.74
N ALA A 437 -0.17 -27.01 9.08
CA ALA A 437 0.22 -26.16 7.95
C ALA A 437 1.33 -25.17 8.31
N ASP A 438 1.39 -24.73 9.58
CA ASP A 438 2.44 -23.86 10.12
C ASP A 438 3.70 -24.63 10.62
N SER A 439 3.61 -25.94 10.87
CA SER A 439 4.74 -26.77 11.36
C SER A 439 5.33 -27.73 10.32
N CYS A 440 4.61 -27.98 9.22
CA CYS A 440 4.95 -28.91 8.15
C CYS A 440 4.36 -28.40 6.83
N ARG A 441 4.88 -27.29 6.31
CA ARG A 441 5.00 -27.11 4.87
C ARG A 441 6.49 -27.11 4.55
N GLU A 442 6.85 -28.02 3.66
CA GLU A 442 8.14 -28.08 2.96
C GLU A 442 8.63 -26.65 2.75
N ARG A 443 9.90 -26.37 3.10
CA ARG A 443 10.55 -25.08 2.80
C ARG A 443 10.11 -24.71 1.40
N ALA A 444 9.26 -23.69 1.26
CA ALA A 444 8.90 -23.17 -0.05
C ALA A 444 10.22 -23.06 -0.81
N PRO A 445 10.31 -23.58 -2.05
CA PRO A 445 11.57 -23.61 -2.78
C PRO A 445 12.18 -22.21 -2.67
N MET A 446 13.44 -22.13 -2.21
CA MET A 446 14.10 -20.85 -2.07
C MET A 446 13.97 -20.15 -3.42
N GLY A 447 13.11 -19.13 -3.48
CA GLY A 447 12.91 -18.38 -4.70
C GLY A 447 14.25 -17.83 -5.16
N ARG A 448 14.35 -17.51 -6.46
CA ARG A 448 15.53 -16.81 -7.00
C ARG A 448 15.89 -15.68 -6.03
N PRO A 449 17.15 -15.54 -5.60
CA PRO A 449 17.53 -14.55 -4.59
C PRO A 449 17.79 -13.17 -5.19
N LEU A 450 17.78 -12.14 -4.35
CA LEU A 450 18.45 -10.88 -4.63
C LEU A 450 19.93 -11.03 -4.30
N LEU A 451 20.82 -10.82 -5.27
CA LEU A 451 22.26 -10.84 -5.01
C LEU A 451 22.71 -9.46 -4.54
N ILE A 452 23.27 -9.36 -3.33
CA ILE A 452 23.69 -8.11 -2.72
C ILE A 452 25.21 -8.12 -2.55
N MET A 453 25.88 -7.09 -3.04
CA MET A 453 27.31 -6.88 -2.87
C MET A 453 27.58 -5.87 -1.75
N GLY A 454 28.68 -6.06 -1.02
CA GLY A 454 29.09 -5.12 0.04
C GLY A 454 28.79 -5.62 1.45
N ALA A 455 29.02 -6.91 1.72
CA ALA A 455 28.78 -7.54 3.02
C ALA A 455 29.40 -6.83 4.23
N THR A 456 30.47 -6.07 4.07
CA THR A 456 31.13 -5.35 5.18
C THR A 456 30.70 -3.89 5.30
N GLY A 457 29.86 -3.39 4.38
CA GLY A 457 29.45 -1.98 4.33
C GLY A 457 28.05 -1.75 4.89
N THR A 458 27.80 -0.51 5.31
CA THR A 458 26.53 -0.05 5.90
C THR A 458 25.32 -0.33 5.00
N LEU A 459 25.43 -0.04 3.70
CA LEU A 459 24.34 -0.26 2.75
C LEU A 459 24.08 -1.74 2.47
N GLY A 460 25.11 -2.55 2.19
CA GLY A 460 24.92 -3.98 1.91
C GLY A 460 24.25 -4.71 3.08
N GLN A 461 24.66 -4.38 4.31
CA GLN A 461 24.03 -4.87 5.53
C GLN A 461 22.60 -4.34 5.71
N ALA A 462 22.32 -3.08 5.36
CA ALA A 462 20.98 -2.52 5.41
C ALA A 462 20.02 -3.20 4.41
N PHE A 463 20.45 -3.44 3.17
CA PHE A 463 19.68 -4.21 2.18
C PHE A 463 19.39 -5.63 2.67
N ALA A 464 20.38 -6.33 3.22
CA ALA A 464 20.19 -7.69 3.75
C ALA A 464 19.20 -7.72 4.93
N ARG A 465 19.29 -6.75 5.86
CA ARG A 465 18.31 -6.61 6.96
C ARG A 465 16.90 -6.34 6.42
N ALA A 466 16.76 -5.42 5.47
CA ALA A 466 15.47 -5.12 4.85
C ALA A 466 14.89 -6.35 4.14
N CYS A 467 15.71 -7.09 3.38
CA CYS A 467 15.29 -8.33 2.72
C CYS A 467 14.83 -9.38 3.74
N THR A 468 15.53 -9.52 4.87
CA THR A 468 15.17 -10.44 5.94
C THR A 468 13.79 -10.10 6.53
N LEU A 469 13.56 -8.82 6.85
CA LEU A 469 12.28 -8.34 7.38
C LEU A 469 11.13 -8.56 6.37
N ARG A 470 11.40 -8.27 5.10
CA ARG A 470 10.47 -8.36 3.96
C ARG A 470 10.30 -9.78 3.40
N ASN A 471 11.00 -10.77 3.96
CA ASN A 471 11.04 -12.15 3.45
C ASN A 471 11.41 -12.22 1.94
N ILE A 472 12.36 -11.40 1.53
CA ILE A 472 12.95 -11.43 0.20
C ILE A 472 14.16 -12.39 0.28
N PRO A 473 14.15 -13.52 -0.46
CA PRO A 473 15.31 -14.38 -0.57
C PRO A 473 16.50 -13.57 -1.06
N HIS A 474 17.64 -13.64 -0.38
CA HIS A 474 18.81 -12.84 -0.72
C HIS A 474 20.11 -13.56 -0.41
N VAL A 475 21.17 -13.17 -1.11
CA VAL A 475 22.55 -13.61 -0.87
C VAL A 475 23.42 -12.37 -0.71
N LEU A 476 24.05 -12.20 0.46
CA LEU A 476 24.98 -11.11 0.72
C LEU A 476 26.41 -11.58 0.51
N THR A 477 27.15 -10.92 -0.39
CA THR A 477 28.51 -11.30 -0.79
C THR A 477 29.56 -10.31 -0.30
N ALA A 478 30.69 -10.86 0.16
CA ALA A 478 31.92 -10.13 0.43
C ALA A 478 32.84 -10.16 -0.80
N ARG A 479 33.84 -9.29 -0.83
CA ARG A 479 34.79 -9.14 -1.95
C ARG A 479 35.45 -10.46 -2.39
N HIS A 480 35.76 -11.36 -1.47
CA HIS A 480 36.40 -12.65 -1.80
C HIS A 480 35.46 -13.63 -2.53
N ALA A 481 34.14 -13.46 -2.36
CA ALA A 481 33.13 -14.30 -3.01
C ALA A 481 32.67 -13.70 -4.34
N LEU A 482 32.70 -12.37 -4.46
CA LEU A 482 32.43 -11.64 -5.69
C LEU A 482 33.35 -10.42 -5.76
N ASP A 483 34.40 -10.52 -6.58
CA ASP A 483 35.30 -9.41 -6.88
C ASP A 483 34.78 -8.64 -8.09
N ILE A 484 34.29 -7.42 -7.85
CA ILE A 484 33.73 -6.56 -8.90
C ILE A 484 34.76 -6.14 -9.96
N THR A 485 36.06 -6.31 -9.68
CA THR A 485 37.12 -6.01 -10.64
C THR A 485 37.44 -7.17 -11.58
N SER A 486 36.86 -8.36 -11.35
CA SER A 486 37.11 -9.59 -12.09
C SER A 486 35.87 -10.10 -12.80
N GLU A 487 35.89 -10.10 -14.14
CA GLU A 487 34.79 -10.60 -14.98
C GLU A 487 34.43 -12.05 -14.70
N ALA A 488 35.45 -12.92 -14.58
CA ALA A 488 35.25 -14.33 -14.27
C ALA A 488 34.58 -14.52 -12.90
N SER A 489 34.92 -13.67 -11.91
CA SER A 489 34.29 -13.72 -10.59
C SER A 489 32.83 -13.28 -10.65
N ILE A 490 32.50 -12.24 -11.42
CA ILE A 490 31.13 -11.76 -11.58
C ILE A 490 30.28 -12.83 -12.27
N GLY A 491 30.73 -13.35 -13.42
CA GLY A 491 30.00 -14.37 -14.17
C GLY A 491 29.73 -15.62 -13.34
N ALA A 492 30.75 -16.15 -12.67
CA ALA A 492 30.61 -17.30 -11.79
C ALA A 492 29.60 -17.07 -10.65
N ALA A 493 29.56 -15.86 -10.07
CA ALA A 493 28.61 -15.54 -9.01
C ALA A 493 27.17 -15.42 -9.54
N LEU A 494 26.96 -14.78 -10.68
CA LEU A 494 25.63 -14.65 -11.30
C LEU A 494 25.08 -16.03 -11.69
N ASP A 495 25.89 -16.87 -12.33
CA ASP A 495 25.48 -18.19 -12.78
C ASP A 495 25.22 -19.15 -11.60
N ARG A 496 26.04 -19.07 -10.55
CA ARG A 496 25.89 -19.91 -9.35
C ARG A 496 24.62 -19.60 -8.57
N HIS A 497 24.27 -18.33 -8.45
CA HIS A 497 23.18 -17.89 -7.57
C HIS A 497 21.84 -17.72 -8.27
N ASP A 498 21.83 -17.62 -9.61
CA ASP A 498 20.63 -17.36 -10.44
C ASP A 498 19.68 -16.31 -9.80
N PRO A 499 20.19 -15.10 -9.52
CA PRO A 499 19.39 -14.10 -8.85
C PRO A 499 18.29 -13.55 -9.76
N TRP A 500 17.26 -12.92 -9.19
CA TRP A 500 16.28 -12.14 -9.99
C TRP A 500 16.76 -10.71 -10.27
N ALA A 501 17.64 -10.17 -9.42
CA ALA A 501 18.29 -8.88 -9.60
C ALA A 501 19.58 -8.79 -8.78
N VAL A 502 20.37 -7.75 -9.01
CA VAL A 502 21.64 -7.50 -8.30
C VAL A 502 21.63 -6.11 -7.66
N VAL A 503 21.98 -6.01 -6.39
CA VAL A 503 22.25 -4.75 -5.69
C VAL A 503 23.76 -4.60 -5.49
N ASN A 504 24.33 -3.60 -6.14
CA ASN A 504 25.71 -3.21 -5.93
C ASN A 504 25.81 -2.11 -4.85
N ALA A 505 25.98 -2.53 -3.61
CA ALA A 505 26.31 -1.66 -2.48
C ALA A 505 27.81 -1.73 -2.10
N ALA A 506 28.65 -2.27 -2.98
CA ALA A 506 30.10 -2.30 -2.83
C ALA A 506 30.73 -1.04 -3.44
N GLY A 507 31.94 -0.71 -2.99
CA GLY A 507 32.71 0.40 -3.53
C GLY A 507 33.68 1.03 -2.53
N TRP A 508 34.45 1.98 -3.02
CA TRP A 508 35.29 2.87 -2.24
C TRP A 508 34.42 3.97 -1.62
N VAL A 509 34.38 4.09 -0.29
CA VAL A 509 33.51 5.06 0.42
C VAL A 509 34.28 6.15 1.15
N ARG A 510 35.59 5.97 1.36
CA ARG A 510 36.45 6.92 2.08
C ARG A 510 36.91 8.00 1.11
N VAL A 511 36.14 9.09 1.06
CA VAL A 511 36.27 10.17 0.07
C VAL A 511 37.69 10.76 0.04
N ASP A 512 38.29 11.03 1.19
CA ASP A 512 39.66 11.54 1.23
C ASP A 512 40.67 10.51 0.71
N GLU A 513 40.56 9.24 1.10
CA GLU A 513 41.50 8.20 0.62
C GLU A 513 41.43 7.95 -0.89
N ALA A 514 40.33 8.36 -1.55
CA ALA A 514 40.20 8.23 -3.00
C ALA A 514 41.24 9.09 -3.74
N GLU A 515 41.62 10.26 -3.22
CA GLU A 515 42.61 11.14 -3.86
C GLU A 515 43.98 10.48 -3.97
N SER A 516 44.39 9.75 -2.91
CA SER A 516 45.67 9.03 -2.91
C SER A 516 45.63 7.68 -3.63
N HIS A 517 44.43 7.17 -3.96
CA HIS A 517 44.23 5.85 -4.55
C HIS A 517 43.29 5.85 -5.76
N ALA A 518 43.38 6.87 -6.61
CA ALA A 518 42.42 7.13 -7.68
C ALA A 518 42.16 5.93 -8.60
N ALA A 519 43.21 5.23 -9.07
CA ALA A 519 43.06 4.07 -9.94
C ALA A 519 42.24 2.93 -9.29
N ARG A 520 42.43 2.67 -7.99
CA ARG A 520 41.65 1.67 -7.25
C ARG A 520 40.22 2.14 -7.01
N CYS A 521 40.03 3.45 -6.81
CA CYS A 521 38.70 4.05 -6.70
C CYS A 521 37.93 3.88 -8.00
N PHE A 522 38.50 4.25 -9.16
CA PHE A 522 37.85 4.08 -10.47
C PHE A 522 37.56 2.61 -10.80
N ALA A 523 38.50 1.69 -10.56
CA ALA A 523 38.28 0.27 -10.80
C ALA A 523 37.09 -0.29 -9.98
N ALA A 524 36.94 0.15 -8.73
CA ALA A 524 35.89 -0.33 -7.83
C ALA A 524 34.54 0.40 -7.97
N ASN A 525 34.56 1.71 -8.23
CA ASN A 525 33.37 2.55 -8.26
C ASN A 525 32.83 2.83 -9.65
N SER A 526 33.63 2.67 -10.72
CA SER A 526 33.25 2.99 -12.10
C SER A 526 33.30 1.75 -12.99
N ASP A 527 34.49 1.18 -13.21
CA ASP A 527 34.70 0.12 -14.20
C ASP A 527 34.01 -1.18 -13.78
N GLY A 528 34.14 -1.55 -12.50
CA GLY A 528 33.52 -2.75 -11.95
C GLY A 528 32.00 -2.75 -12.04
N PRO A 529 31.28 -1.71 -11.56
CA PRO A 529 29.84 -1.61 -11.69
C PRO A 529 29.33 -1.66 -13.14
N VAL A 530 30.03 -0.99 -14.07
CA VAL A 530 29.69 -1.04 -15.51
C VAL A 530 29.86 -2.46 -16.07
N ARG A 531 30.93 -3.16 -15.68
CA ARG A 531 31.14 -4.57 -16.06
C ARG A 531 30.05 -5.47 -15.51
N LEU A 532 29.71 -5.32 -14.23
CA LEU A 532 28.63 -6.06 -13.58
C LEU A 532 27.30 -5.87 -14.31
N ALA A 533 26.97 -4.62 -14.65
CA ALA A 533 25.75 -4.27 -15.35
C ALA A 533 25.68 -4.90 -16.75
N ARG A 534 26.75 -4.87 -17.54
CA ARG A 534 26.80 -5.57 -18.84
C ARG A 534 26.54 -7.06 -18.71
N MET A 535 27.20 -7.73 -17.77
CA MET A 535 27.02 -9.17 -17.55
C MET A 535 25.63 -9.52 -17.02
N ALA A 536 25.01 -8.61 -16.26
CA ALA A 536 23.63 -8.73 -15.80
C ALA A 536 22.64 -8.55 -16.96
N GLU A 537 22.86 -7.57 -17.84
CA GLU A 537 22.08 -7.31 -19.05
C GLU A 537 22.05 -8.53 -19.99
N GLU A 538 23.21 -9.16 -20.23
CA GLU A 538 23.32 -10.42 -21.00
C GLU A 538 22.44 -11.56 -20.46
N ARG A 539 22.07 -11.50 -19.18
CA ARG A 539 21.24 -12.48 -18.46
C ARG A 539 19.82 -11.99 -18.21
N GLY A 540 19.44 -10.80 -18.69
CA GLY A 540 18.15 -10.18 -18.43
C GLY A 540 17.92 -9.83 -16.95
N LEU A 541 19.00 -9.53 -16.21
CA LEU A 541 18.95 -9.20 -14.79
C LEU A 541 18.94 -7.69 -14.58
N ALA A 542 18.01 -7.21 -13.74
CA ALA A 542 18.03 -5.83 -13.29
C ALA A 542 19.17 -5.58 -12.30
N THR A 543 19.71 -4.37 -12.29
CA THR A 543 20.75 -3.97 -11.31
C THR A 543 20.40 -2.67 -10.61
N LEU A 544 20.72 -2.57 -9.32
CA LEU A 544 20.68 -1.33 -8.55
C LEU A 544 22.10 -0.94 -8.15
N ASN A 545 22.52 0.26 -8.55
CA ASN A 545 23.81 0.85 -8.19
C ASN A 545 23.61 2.15 -7.39
N VAL A 546 24.50 2.43 -6.44
CA VAL A 546 24.40 3.61 -5.57
C VAL A 546 25.44 4.66 -5.94
N SER A 547 24.97 5.87 -6.18
CA SER A 547 25.75 7.07 -6.48
C SER A 547 25.71 8.09 -5.32
N SER A 548 26.27 9.29 -5.52
CA SER A 548 26.46 10.32 -4.49
C SER A 548 26.11 11.72 -5.02
N ASP A 549 25.66 12.59 -4.13
CA ASP A 549 25.65 14.06 -4.28
C ASP A 549 27.01 14.67 -4.67
N LEU A 550 28.13 14.06 -4.29
CA LEU A 550 29.48 14.51 -4.64
C LEU A 550 29.82 14.45 -6.14
N VAL A 551 28.92 13.96 -6.99
CA VAL A 551 29.00 14.15 -8.44
C VAL A 551 28.80 15.61 -8.85
N PHE A 552 28.29 16.46 -7.96
CA PHE A 552 28.02 17.86 -8.22
C PHE A 552 29.08 18.81 -7.67
N GLY A 553 29.24 19.95 -8.36
CA GLY A 553 30.29 20.92 -8.08
C GLY A 553 29.91 22.04 -7.10
N GLY A 554 28.63 22.12 -6.73
CA GLY A 554 28.08 23.14 -5.84
C GLY A 554 27.83 24.51 -6.48
N LYS A 555 27.62 24.55 -7.80
CA LYS A 555 27.37 25.79 -8.56
C LYS A 555 25.89 26.18 -8.65
N ALA A 556 24.95 25.26 -8.42
CA ALA A 556 23.52 25.52 -8.57
C ALA A 556 22.97 26.46 -7.47
N GLU A 557 22.05 27.34 -7.87
CA GLU A 557 21.29 28.20 -6.96
C GLU A 557 20.24 27.42 -6.16
N GLY A 558 19.69 26.33 -6.74
CA GLY A 558 18.69 25.45 -6.13
C GLY A 558 19.25 24.09 -5.68
N ALA A 559 18.37 23.19 -5.25
CA ALA A 559 18.71 21.78 -5.07
C ALA A 559 18.82 21.07 -6.42
N TYR A 560 19.75 20.11 -6.52
CA TYR A 560 19.98 19.37 -7.75
C TYR A 560 18.89 18.31 -7.97
N VAL A 561 18.41 18.21 -9.20
CA VAL A 561 17.48 17.19 -9.68
C VAL A 561 18.18 16.22 -10.63
N GLU A 562 17.52 15.11 -10.98
CA GLU A 562 18.12 14.02 -11.76
C GLU A 562 18.62 14.48 -13.13
N THR A 563 18.05 15.55 -13.70
CA THR A 563 18.45 16.09 -15.03
C THR A 563 19.67 17.01 -14.98
N ASP A 564 20.14 17.40 -13.79
CA ASP A 564 21.30 18.28 -13.69
C ASP A 564 22.61 17.56 -14.04
N ALA A 565 23.47 18.25 -14.79
CA ALA A 565 24.74 17.71 -15.24
C ALA A 565 25.75 17.57 -14.08
N PRO A 566 26.43 16.42 -13.96
CA PRO A 566 27.55 16.25 -13.02
C PRO A 566 28.71 17.23 -13.28
N ASP A 567 29.36 17.69 -12.21
CA ASP A 567 30.59 18.52 -12.21
C ASP A 567 31.42 18.20 -10.94
N PRO A 568 31.95 16.98 -10.82
CA PRO A 568 32.59 16.52 -9.59
C PRO A 568 33.87 17.30 -9.27
N ARG A 569 34.14 17.51 -7.98
CA ARG A 569 35.32 18.27 -7.50
C ARG A 569 36.43 17.40 -6.89
N ASN A 570 36.19 16.11 -6.76
CA ASN A 570 37.11 15.16 -6.14
C ASN A 570 37.02 13.81 -6.86
N VAL A 571 38.03 12.96 -6.64
CA VAL A 571 38.17 11.66 -7.31
C VAL A 571 37.00 10.72 -7.03
N TYR A 572 36.47 10.73 -5.81
CA TYR A 572 35.31 9.91 -5.45
C TYR A 572 34.06 10.31 -6.23
N GLY A 573 33.76 11.61 -6.30
CA GLY A 573 32.65 12.15 -7.09
C GLY A 573 32.82 11.84 -8.58
N GLU A 574 34.03 11.99 -9.10
CA GLU A 574 34.34 11.63 -10.49
C GLU A 574 34.11 10.14 -10.76
N SER A 575 34.50 9.27 -9.83
CA SER A 575 34.27 7.83 -9.96
C SER A 575 32.77 7.49 -10.06
N LYS A 576 31.92 8.20 -9.30
CA LYS A 576 30.47 8.01 -9.32
C LYS A 576 29.84 8.60 -10.59
N ALA A 577 30.29 9.75 -11.07
CA ALA A 577 29.81 10.32 -12.32
C ALA A 577 30.13 9.42 -13.53
N ARG A 578 31.34 8.85 -13.58
CA ARG A 578 31.73 7.87 -14.63
C ARG A 578 30.90 6.59 -14.57
N MET A 579 30.54 6.14 -13.37
CA MET A 579 29.64 5.00 -13.17
C MET A 579 28.25 5.30 -13.73
N GLU A 580 27.70 6.47 -13.41
CA GLU A 580 26.39 6.91 -13.89
C GLU A 580 26.36 6.95 -15.42
N GLU A 581 27.34 7.60 -16.04
CA GLU A 581 27.48 7.67 -17.50
C GLU A 581 27.57 6.28 -18.13
N GLY A 582 28.45 5.42 -17.59
CA GLY A 582 28.67 4.07 -18.13
C GLY A 582 27.45 3.15 -18.00
N LEU A 583 26.64 3.29 -16.93
CA LEU A 583 25.41 2.53 -16.73
C LEU A 583 24.25 3.04 -17.59
N LEU A 584 24.13 4.37 -17.75
CA LEU A 584 23.10 4.99 -18.59
C LEU A 584 23.31 4.73 -20.09
N ALA A 585 24.52 4.39 -20.50
CA ALA A 585 24.84 4.00 -21.87
C ALA A 585 24.47 2.54 -22.23
N LEU A 586 24.04 1.73 -21.26
CA LEU A 586 23.61 0.35 -21.46
C LEU A 586 22.10 0.26 -21.74
N ALA A 587 21.67 -0.80 -22.44
CA ALA A 587 20.26 -0.97 -22.81
C ALA A 587 19.45 -1.76 -21.77
N GLY A 588 20.11 -2.36 -20.77
CA GLY A 588 19.47 -3.13 -19.71
C GLY A 588 18.72 -2.31 -18.65
N THR A 589 18.03 -3.01 -17.75
CA THR A 589 17.29 -2.41 -16.63
C THR A 589 18.24 -2.05 -15.48
N HIS A 590 18.87 -0.88 -15.58
CA HIS A 590 19.83 -0.38 -14.59
C HIS A 590 19.24 0.78 -13.79
N LEU A 591 18.93 0.52 -12.52
CA LEU A 591 18.55 1.52 -11.53
C LEU A 591 19.80 2.14 -10.90
N ILE A 592 19.86 3.47 -10.90
CA ILE A 592 20.92 4.23 -10.26
C ILE A 592 20.31 5.13 -9.20
N VAL A 593 20.63 4.88 -7.94
CA VAL A 593 20.15 5.69 -6.82
C VAL A 593 21.24 6.68 -6.43
N ARG A 594 21.06 7.95 -6.79
CA ARG A 594 21.87 9.05 -6.27
C ARG A 594 21.29 9.50 -4.94
N THR A 595 22.15 9.62 -3.96
CA THR A 595 21.77 9.89 -2.58
C THR A 595 22.87 10.71 -1.90
N ALA A 596 22.65 11.12 -0.67
CA ALA A 596 23.49 12.08 0.02
C ALA A 596 23.79 11.63 1.46
N ALA A 597 24.71 12.34 2.12
CA ALA A 597 25.13 12.19 3.52
C ALA A 597 24.35 11.17 4.36
N PHE A 598 24.79 9.91 4.35
CA PHE A 598 24.09 8.85 5.06
C PHE A 598 24.09 9.03 6.57
N PHE A 599 22.96 8.69 7.18
CA PHE A 599 22.92 8.34 8.58
C PHE A 599 22.14 7.05 8.84
N SER A 600 22.65 6.27 9.78
CA SER A 600 22.10 4.98 10.15
C SER A 600 22.46 4.67 11.60
N PRO A 601 21.53 4.10 12.39
CA PRO A 601 21.84 3.68 13.75
C PRO A 601 22.63 2.36 13.80
N HIS A 602 22.83 1.71 12.64
CA HIS A 602 23.52 0.42 12.54
C HIS A 602 24.98 0.54 12.09
N ASP A 603 25.51 1.76 12.04
CA ASP A 603 26.88 2.05 11.63
C ASP A 603 27.58 2.88 12.71
N GLU A 604 28.47 2.24 13.46
CA GLU A 604 29.15 2.85 14.60
C GLU A 604 30.09 4.00 14.20
N PHE A 605 30.51 4.05 12.94
CA PHE A 605 31.38 5.09 12.39
C PHE A 605 30.59 6.21 11.71
N ASN A 606 29.25 6.15 11.76
CA ASN A 606 28.40 7.16 11.16
C ASN A 606 28.45 8.50 11.91
N PHE A 607 28.32 9.61 11.19
CA PHE A 607 28.33 10.97 11.75
C PHE A 607 27.29 11.15 12.87
N ALA A 608 26.04 10.74 12.68
CA ALA A 608 24.99 10.93 13.68
C ALA A 608 25.27 10.15 14.97
N VAL A 609 25.83 8.94 14.85
CA VAL A 609 26.26 8.12 15.99
C VAL A 609 27.46 8.76 16.70
N ALA A 610 28.42 9.32 15.96
CA ALA A 610 29.55 10.04 16.52
C ALA A 610 29.12 11.30 17.31
N VAL A 611 28.15 12.07 16.77
CA VAL A 611 27.53 13.20 17.48
C VAL A 611 26.88 12.73 18.77
N ALA A 612 25.98 11.74 18.68
CA ALA A 612 25.27 11.21 19.85
C ALA A 612 26.23 10.72 20.95
N ARG A 613 27.30 10.01 20.56
CA ARG A 613 28.34 9.52 21.47
C ARG A 613 29.11 10.65 22.14
N ALA A 614 29.56 11.64 21.37
CA ALA A 614 30.34 12.77 21.91
C ALA A 614 29.51 13.59 22.90
N LEU A 615 28.27 13.92 22.53
CA LEU A 615 27.38 14.74 23.35
C LEU A 615 26.94 14.02 24.63
N THR A 616 26.66 12.72 24.55
CA THR A 616 26.40 11.87 25.73
C THR A 616 27.61 11.86 26.68
N ALA A 617 28.84 11.88 26.15
CA ALA A 617 30.07 11.96 26.93
C ALA A 617 30.44 13.37 27.41
N GLY A 618 29.58 14.38 27.18
CA GLY A 618 29.85 15.77 27.53
C GLY A 618 31.00 16.40 26.74
N GLN A 619 31.39 15.81 25.61
CA GLN A 619 32.49 16.29 24.77
C GLN A 619 31.98 17.23 23.68
N PRO A 620 32.72 18.32 23.37
CA PRO A 620 32.37 19.18 22.24
C PRO A 620 32.56 18.43 20.90
N PHE A 621 31.70 18.73 19.93
CA PHE A 621 31.77 18.15 18.59
C PHE A 621 31.85 19.26 17.53
N GLU A 622 32.92 19.26 16.73
CA GLU A 622 33.09 20.24 15.64
C GLU A 622 32.44 19.74 14.35
N ALA A 623 31.62 20.57 13.71
CA ALA A 623 30.93 20.25 12.47
C ALA A 623 30.92 21.44 11.50
N ALA A 624 30.99 21.16 10.19
CA ALA A 624 31.07 22.20 9.17
C ALA A 624 29.79 23.04 9.10
N ALA A 625 29.95 24.36 9.14
CA ALA A 625 28.86 25.35 9.05
C ALA A 625 28.56 25.79 7.61
N ASP A 626 29.51 25.60 6.70
CA ASP A 626 29.56 26.12 5.33
C ASP A 626 29.42 25.02 4.25
N GLN A 627 29.18 23.78 4.67
CA GLN A 627 28.93 22.62 3.80
C GLN A 627 27.49 22.16 3.95
N ARG A 628 26.66 22.46 2.94
CA ARG A 628 25.22 22.15 2.91
C ARG A 628 24.96 20.85 2.15
N ILE A 629 24.23 19.95 2.82
CA ILE A 629 23.95 18.56 2.44
C ILE A 629 22.45 18.28 2.56
N THR A 630 22.03 17.10 2.11
CA THR A 630 20.71 16.53 2.41
C THR A 630 20.89 15.21 3.16
N PRO A 631 20.78 15.17 4.49
CA PRO A 631 20.93 13.94 5.26
C PRO A 631 19.97 12.85 4.76
N THR A 632 20.48 11.63 4.59
CA THR A 632 19.68 10.51 4.10
C THR A 632 19.69 9.34 5.07
N TYR A 633 18.51 8.98 5.56
CA TYR A 633 18.33 7.88 6.49
C TYR A 633 18.35 6.53 5.75
N VAL A 634 19.38 5.74 6.01
CA VAL A 634 19.64 4.49 5.27
C VAL A 634 18.46 3.50 5.30
N PRO A 635 17.74 3.28 6.42
CA PRO A 635 16.55 2.42 6.41
C PRO A 635 15.44 2.89 5.46
N HIS A 636 15.17 4.20 5.39
CA HIS A 636 14.18 4.75 4.45
C HIS A 636 14.64 4.58 3.01
N LEU A 637 15.90 4.92 2.73
CA LEU A 637 16.54 4.78 1.42
C LEU A 637 16.39 3.36 0.88
N VAL A 638 16.81 2.36 1.68
CA VAL A 638 16.78 0.96 1.26
C VAL A 638 15.36 0.46 1.00
N ARG A 639 14.37 0.89 1.81
CA ARG A 639 12.98 0.50 1.62
C ARG A 639 12.47 0.93 0.24
N VAL A 640 12.60 2.22 -0.06
CA VAL A 640 12.13 2.80 -1.33
C VAL A 640 12.94 2.28 -2.52
N ALA A 641 14.27 2.15 -2.37
CA ALA A 641 15.13 1.63 -3.41
C ALA A 641 14.80 0.16 -3.78
N LEU A 642 14.38 -0.67 -2.81
CA LEU A 642 13.86 -2.00 -3.07
C LEU A 642 12.51 -1.97 -3.80
N ASP A 643 11.60 -1.06 -3.44
CA ASP A 643 10.31 -0.93 -4.12
C ASP A 643 10.49 -0.53 -5.59
N LEU A 644 11.36 0.44 -5.87
CA LEU A 644 11.73 0.84 -7.24
C LEU A 644 12.36 -0.32 -8.03
N LEU A 645 13.25 -1.11 -7.41
CA LEU A 645 13.87 -2.26 -8.06
C LEU A 645 12.84 -3.36 -8.38
N ILE A 646 11.90 -3.61 -7.48
CA ILE A 646 10.81 -4.59 -7.69
C ILE A 646 9.85 -4.09 -8.78
N ASP A 647 9.58 -2.79 -8.83
CA ASP A 647 8.76 -2.14 -9.86
C ASP A 647 9.42 -2.18 -11.25
N GLY A 648 10.70 -2.54 -11.35
CA GLY A 648 11.44 -2.56 -12.61
C GLY A 648 11.90 -1.18 -13.06
N GLU A 649 11.98 -0.22 -12.14
CA GLU A 649 12.43 1.13 -12.45
C GLU A 649 13.88 1.18 -12.89
N GLN A 650 14.19 2.14 -13.76
CA GLN A 650 15.49 2.28 -14.38
C GLN A 650 15.93 3.75 -14.48
N GLY A 651 17.20 3.92 -14.84
CA GLY A 651 17.86 5.21 -14.94
C GLY A 651 18.18 5.79 -13.57
N LEU A 652 18.40 7.10 -13.56
CA LEU A 652 18.82 7.83 -12.39
C LEU A 652 17.62 8.27 -11.53
N TRP A 653 17.76 8.15 -10.22
CA TRP A 653 16.78 8.55 -9.20
C TRP A 653 17.49 9.21 -8.03
N HIS A 654 17.00 10.35 -7.56
CA HIS A 654 17.44 10.96 -6.32
C HIS A 654 16.59 10.44 -5.15
N LEU A 655 17.24 9.88 -4.13
CA LEU A 655 16.57 9.46 -2.90
C LEU A 655 17.23 10.09 -1.67
N THR A 656 16.54 11.05 -1.05
CA THR A 656 16.96 11.74 0.18
C THR A 656 15.74 12.10 1.03
N ASN A 657 15.96 12.56 2.27
CA ASN A 657 14.88 13.11 3.12
C ASN A 657 14.61 14.61 2.83
N GLU A 658 15.07 15.12 1.67
CA GLU A 658 14.81 16.44 1.05
C GLU A 658 15.14 17.71 1.85
N THR A 659 15.53 17.58 3.11
CA THR A 659 15.83 18.71 3.98
C THR A 659 17.30 19.13 3.83
N GLU A 660 17.53 20.34 3.31
CA GLU A 660 18.87 20.93 3.19
C GLU A 660 19.36 21.52 4.52
N LEU A 661 20.48 21.02 5.02
CA LEU A 661 21.14 21.49 6.25
C LEU A 661 22.66 21.53 6.08
N SER A 662 23.33 22.38 6.85
CA SER A 662 24.76 22.22 7.11
C SER A 662 25.04 21.00 8.01
N TRP A 663 26.27 20.49 8.01
CA TRP A 663 26.66 19.44 8.95
C TRP A 663 26.48 19.86 10.42
N ALA A 664 26.69 21.14 10.74
CA ALA A 664 26.43 21.68 12.07
C ALA A 664 24.94 21.66 12.42
N GLU A 665 24.07 22.16 11.54
CA GLU A 665 22.61 22.11 11.74
C GLU A 665 22.09 20.67 11.82
N PHE A 666 22.66 19.74 11.07
CA PHE A 666 22.33 18.32 11.19
C PHE A 666 22.74 17.72 12.54
N ALA A 667 23.94 18.07 13.05
CA ALA A 667 24.35 17.66 14.39
C ALA A 667 23.40 18.21 15.48
N GLU A 668 22.92 19.44 15.32
CA GLU A 668 21.93 20.05 16.22
C GLU A 668 20.60 19.29 16.17
N ALA A 669 20.11 18.95 14.97
CA ALA A 669 18.89 18.17 14.80
C ALA A 669 18.99 16.76 15.44
N VAL A 670 20.16 16.11 15.33
CA VAL A 670 20.44 14.85 16.03
C VAL A 670 20.39 15.05 17.55
N ALA A 671 21.04 16.08 18.06
CA ALA A 671 21.05 16.39 19.49
C ALA A 671 19.63 16.64 20.03
N ASP A 672 18.84 17.45 19.32
CA ASP A 672 17.46 17.76 19.68
C ASP A 672 16.59 16.49 19.71
N SER A 673 16.72 15.60 18.72
CA SER A 673 15.96 14.34 18.66
C SER A 673 16.24 13.39 19.84
N LEU A 674 17.45 13.47 20.40
CA LEU A 674 17.93 12.66 21.52
C LEU A 674 17.82 13.37 22.88
N ASN A 675 17.39 14.63 22.91
CA ASN A 675 17.44 15.51 24.09
C ASN A 675 18.86 15.66 24.67
N LEU A 676 19.86 15.83 23.80
CA LEU A 676 21.28 16.01 24.16
C LEU A 676 21.69 17.50 24.16
N PRO A 677 22.75 17.88 24.90
CA PRO A 677 23.15 19.28 25.05
C PRO A 677 23.68 19.91 23.75
N ARG A 678 22.81 20.65 23.05
CA ARG A 678 23.13 21.38 21.81
C ARG A 678 24.35 22.31 21.92
N HIS A 679 24.56 22.94 23.07
CA HIS A 679 25.66 23.92 23.28
C HIS A 679 27.08 23.32 23.15
N LEU A 680 27.22 22.00 23.13
CA LEU A 680 28.50 21.32 22.89
C LEU A 680 28.84 21.22 21.40
N ILE A 681 27.90 21.48 20.49
CA ILE A 681 28.16 21.50 19.05
C ILE A 681 28.85 22.81 18.68
N ARG A 682 29.98 22.70 17.98
CA ARG A 682 30.79 23.82 17.54
C ARG A 682 30.75 23.91 16.02
N ALA A 683 29.96 24.85 15.51
CA ALA A 683 29.95 25.19 14.09
C ALA A 683 31.31 25.81 13.69
N VAL A 684 32.00 25.20 12.73
CA VAL A 684 33.31 25.65 12.24
C VAL A 684 33.32 25.74 10.71
N PRO A 685 34.15 26.60 10.09
CA PRO A 685 34.38 26.53 8.64
C PRO A 685 34.94 25.16 8.25
N GLY A 686 34.49 24.59 7.13
CA GLY A 686 34.89 23.27 6.67
C GLY A 686 36.39 23.14 6.43
N ALA A 687 37.06 24.23 6.07
CA ALA A 687 38.52 24.30 5.95
C ALA A 687 39.26 23.91 7.25
N ARG A 688 38.64 24.09 8.42
CA ARG A 688 39.22 23.71 9.72
C ARG A 688 39.22 22.19 9.95
N LEU A 689 38.39 21.44 9.22
CA LEU A 689 38.29 19.99 9.33
C LEU A 689 39.43 19.23 8.61
N ASN A 690 40.35 19.94 7.94
CA ASN A 690 41.53 19.38 7.26
C ASN A 690 41.21 18.21 6.31
N GLN A 691 40.08 18.30 5.60
CA GLN A 691 39.68 17.33 4.57
C GLN A 691 40.63 17.42 3.38
N MET A 692 41.14 16.27 2.92
CA MET A 692 42.11 16.22 1.82
C MET A 692 41.43 16.39 0.45
N ALA A 693 40.30 15.71 0.25
CA ALA A 693 39.53 15.84 -0.98
C ALA A 693 38.68 17.13 -0.93
N PRO A 694 38.64 17.94 -2.00
CA PRO A 694 37.77 19.11 -2.06
C PRO A 694 36.30 18.73 -1.83
N ARG A 695 35.62 19.44 -0.92
CA ARG A 695 34.17 19.31 -0.70
C ARG A 695 33.45 20.52 -1.31
N PRO A 696 32.46 20.30 -2.18
CA PRO A 696 31.54 21.35 -2.58
C PRO A 696 30.87 21.99 -1.35
N SER A 697 30.65 23.30 -1.38
CA SER A 697 29.99 24.01 -0.29
C SER A 697 28.49 23.72 -0.20
N ARG A 698 27.84 23.32 -1.31
CA ARG A 698 26.39 23.12 -1.36
C ARG A 698 25.98 22.10 -2.41
N VAL A 699 25.55 20.91 -2.00
CA VAL A 699 25.08 19.84 -2.92
C VAL A 699 23.75 19.19 -2.49
N PRO A 700 22.73 19.97 -2.08
CA PRO A 700 21.44 19.40 -1.72
C PRO A 700 20.76 18.74 -2.93
N LEU A 701 20.10 17.61 -2.71
CA LEU A 701 19.34 16.89 -3.73
C LEU A 701 17.84 17.04 -3.50
N ALA A 702 17.10 17.19 -4.60
CA ALA A 702 15.65 17.03 -4.70
C ALA A 702 15.34 15.94 -5.74
N THR A 703 14.14 15.37 -5.71
CA THR A 703 13.68 14.41 -6.74
C THR A 703 12.62 15.02 -7.64
N GLY A 704 12.76 14.84 -8.95
CA GLY A 704 11.74 15.15 -9.95
C GLY A 704 10.92 13.94 -10.39
N ARG A 705 11.20 12.73 -9.87
CA ARG A 705 10.57 11.46 -10.32
C ARG A 705 9.56 10.87 -9.33
N GLY A 706 9.43 11.46 -8.13
CA GLY A 706 8.41 11.16 -7.12
C GLY A 706 8.49 9.78 -6.47
N ALA A 707 9.58 9.55 -5.74
CA ALA A 707 9.76 8.44 -4.80
C ALA A 707 10.27 8.98 -3.45
N HIS A 708 9.44 9.81 -2.82
CA HIS A 708 9.82 10.56 -1.63
C HIS A 708 10.13 9.63 -0.45
N LEU A 709 11.27 9.86 0.21
CA LEU A 709 11.51 9.26 1.52
C LEU A 709 10.62 9.97 2.56
N PRO A 710 10.27 9.34 3.69
CA PRO A 710 9.64 10.06 4.80
C PRO A 710 10.47 11.26 5.23
N SER A 711 9.85 12.21 5.92
CA SER A 711 10.51 13.46 6.32
C SER A 711 11.77 13.20 7.15
N LEU A 712 12.70 14.17 7.15
CA LEU A 712 13.89 14.09 8.02
C LEU A 712 13.49 14.02 9.50
N ALA A 713 12.39 14.66 9.90
CA ALA A 713 11.86 14.59 11.26
C ALA A 713 11.45 13.16 11.65
N ASP A 714 10.74 12.44 10.76
CA ASP A 714 10.38 11.04 10.99
C ASP A 714 11.62 10.16 11.11
N ALA A 715 12.59 10.38 10.23
CA ALA A 715 13.85 9.65 10.21
C ALA A 715 14.68 9.85 11.50
N LEU A 716 14.80 11.09 11.98
CA LEU A 716 15.46 11.42 13.25
C LEU A 716 14.70 10.81 14.44
N GLY A 717 13.37 10.82 14.40
CA GLY A 717 12.54 10.16 15.40
C GLY A 717 12.78 8.64 15.46
N GLU A 718 12.90 7.98 14.31
CA GLU A 718 13.26 6.56 14.23
C GLU A 718 14.66 6.27 14.74
N PHE A 719 15.64 7.08 14.32
CA PHE A 719 17.01 7.01 14.80
C PHE A 719 17.08 7.13 16.34
N ALA A 720 16.43 8.15 16.90
CA ALA A 720 16.40 8.38 18.35
C ALA A 720 15.75 7.22 19.12
N ARG A 721 14.68 6.62 18.58
CA ARG A 721 14.06 5.41 19.17
C ARG A 721 14.99 4.20 19.12
N HIS A 722 15.87 4.09 18.13
CA HIS A 722 16.87 3.02 18.08
C HIS A 722 17.93 3.22 19.17
N GLU A 723 18.54 4.41 19.23
CA GLU A 723 19.60 4.72 20.19
C GLU A 723 19.14 4.54 21.64
N LYS A 724 17.94 5.04 21.98
CA LYS A 724 17.35 4.87 23.32
C LYS A 724 17.14 3.40 23.69
N ARG A 725 16.76 2.55 22.72
CA ARG A 725 16.62 1.10 22.94
C ARG A 725 17.98 0.43 23.17
N GLN A 726 19.00 0.79 22.41
CA GLN A 726 20.35 0.26 22.59
C GLN A 726 20.94 0.67 23.95
N GLN A 727 20.70 1.91 24.37
CA GLN A 727 21.10 2.39 25.69
C GLN A 727 20.43 1.58 26.79
N ALA A 728 19.11 1.37 26.73
CA ALA A 728 18.39 0.56 27.71
C ALA A 728 18.93 -0.89 27.78
N VAL A 729 19.28 -1.48 26.63
CA VAL A 729 19.91 -2.82 26.59
C VAL A 729 21.29 -2.82 27.27
N ARG A 730 22.10 -1.77 27.06
CA ARG A 730 23.42 -1.64 27.69
C ARG A 730 23.35 -1.37 29.20
N GLU A 731 22.30 -0.70 29.68
CA GLU A 731 22.08 -0.45 31.11
C GLU A 731 21.58 -1.71 31.85
N LEU A 732 20.97 -2.65 31.12
CA LEU A 732 20.48 -3.93 31.65
C LEU A 732 21.51 -5.07 31.59
N ALA A 733 22.55 -4.93 30.77
CA ALA A 733 23.64 -5.90 30.58
C ALA A 733 24.84 -5.55 31.48
#